data_AF-A0A7W8SY73-F1
#
_entry.id   AF-A0A7W8SY73-F1
#
_cell.length_a   1.000
_cell.length_b   1.000
_cell.length_c   1.000
_cell.angle_alpha   90.00
_cell.angle_beta   90.00
_cell.angle_gamma   90.00
#
_symmetry.space_group_name_H-M   'P 1'
#
loop_
_entity.id
_entity.type
_entity.pdbx_description
1 polymer ?
#
loop_
_entity_poly.entity_id
_entity_poly.type
_entity_poly.pdbx_seq_one_letter_code
_entity_poly.pdbx_strand_id
1 'polypeptide(L)'
;MYKQGIGDFKYFVGISSLSQVATKDDRVCVLNILGGESSDVTPVGHAYSGGNVVFGTAPGKRGQVLETALGSVPVYNNVLEGLNDGHRFNCGVIYLPPSAARDGVAELIRVNPELKKIFIVTEKLAVSDSREIRAMGQSNGIDIFGGNSLGVADAWNQVRIGGALGGDNPEEALRRGSIALFSNSGNFTTTIATYLRMAGWGTTTAISSGKDVYIQFAAPEFAAALANDARSKAAVLYVEPGGYYELDANFTKPVVACVVGRWKSKLTRAVGHAGAMSGGADDAASKEQWFLDKFGVSSVFTPDNPAVSAKGALVTNIAHIPAALTAVMRENACRPDFEPEGNLALKPWFSSHRGLSLPQALDLPVVQATAPYDAQIAALDKQVGAVPPRQSMKDASGASQMDPKSQVTSLYGVSMLDAAQYPLETNVSLALLHEPGGMNDRALINVAVSAFLNLYGHPALVAAQAARDAGNAPNTVLAAAASIIGPRGQSAPREAVRDLIDAFATVKLENATDESFDYSRAEVTDLNLFVGSEPDLRARAILAGLKARDAKSTFVRYIESLPGEPTTDGVLAAICATLAWGPLMRKRISRLSAESLPWWIQLFGSLIGASVPSDQHGPDSFCGVETKTVLEERSLGETAFRALFGLSPGTSDLFSFQLLVGLLLSNGPGTISAQGAKGAVSADGPEDPGRVQLNKALIGFLTHSGYTHGGNGFEGIAFLLDQFAHSGLTDPGNPAHGLDLKALAMTYVESYAKYKSSKKTSGSLDIQKIPGLNHPVFKDKPVNHDPREMFVLQLFAERDEYNVFHDFYRTLVQSLFDAGVSRNVYCVNVDAVIAALLLKMLWQPYRDGMYSRNALETAAFTIFLYPRMLGCAAEIDDHANRGRNMDTRTPASECRFVA
;
A
#
# COMPACT_ATOMS: atom_id res chain seq x y z
N MET A 1 -25.47 -49.04 16.91
CA MET A 1 -26.87 -49.21 16.44
C MET A 1 -27.06 -48.18 15.35
N TYR A 2 -27.22 -48.59 14.08
CA TYR A 2 -27.38 -47.64 12.97
C TYR A 2 -28.74 -46.95 13.10
N LYS A 3 -28.77 -45.62 13.13
CA LYS A 3 -30.02 -44.85 13.06
C LYS A 3 -30.57 -44.95 11.64
N GLN A 4 -31.84 -45.30 11.50
CA GLN A 4 -32.49 -45.32 10.20
C GLN A 4 -32.85 -43.89 9.80
N GLY A 5 -32.35 -43.46 8.65
CA GLY A 5 -32.68 -42.17 8.04
C GLY A 5 -33.87 -42.30 7.09
N ILE A 6 -33.96 -41.37 6.14
CA ILE A 6 -34.97 -41.36 5.09
C ILE A 6 -34.59 -42.32 3.95
N GLY A 7 -35.60 -42.82 3.22
CA GLY A 7 -35.42 -43.59 1.99
C GLY A 7 -34.56 -44.85 2.14
N ASP A 8 -33.98 -45.28 1.03
CA ASP A 8 -33.17 -46.51 0.92
C ASP A 8 -31.66 -46.24 1.01
N PHE A 9 -31.26 -45.12 1.63
CA PHE A 9 -29.83 -44.82 1.81
C PHE A 9 -29.17 -45.88 2.70
N LYS A 10 -27.99 -46.33 2.30
CA LYS A 10 -27.16 -47.30 3.07
C LYS A 10 -26.57 -46.69 4.35
N TYR A 11 -26.81 -45.41 4.58
CA TYR A 11 -26.32 -44.59 5.67
C TYR A 11 -27.43 -43.61 6.09
N PHE A 12 -27.34 -43.07 7.30
CA PHE A 12 -28.28 -42.08 7.82
C PHE A 12 -28.27 -40.79 6.99
N VAL A 13 -29.48 -40.35 6.61
CA VAL A 13 -29.79 -39.04 6.05
C VAL A 13 -31.07 -38.57 6.73
N GLY A 14 -31.05 -37.43 7.42
CA GLY A 14 -32.21 -36.90 8.13
C GLY A 14 -33.03 -35.90 7.32
N ILE A 15 -32.39 -35.20 6.37
CA ILE A 15 -33.03 -34.17 5.53
C ILE A 15 -33.86 -34.79 4.40
N SER A 16 -35.18 -34.82 4.57
CA SER A 16 -36.12 -35.30 3.54
C SER A 16 -36.49 -34.25 2.49
N SER A 17 -36.35 -32.97 2.80
CA SER A 17 -36.69 -31.85 1.90
C SER A 17 -35.69 -30.71 2.08
N LEU A 18 -35.35 -29.97 1.02
CA LEU A 18 -34.44 -28.81 1.12
C LEU A 18 -34.94 -27.75 2.10
N SER A 19 -36.26 -27.67 2.30
CA SER A 19 -36.88 -26.81 3.31
C SER A 19 -36.46 -27.08 4.76
N GLN A 20 -35.83 -28.23 5.05
CA GLN A 20 -35.36 -28.61 6.39
C GLN A 20 -33.88 -28.25 6.63
N VAL A 21 -33.15 -27.87 5.58
CA VAL A 21 -31.70 -27.58 5.66
C VAL A 21 -31.46 -26.39 6.59
N ALA A 22 -32.18 -25.28 6.36
CA ALA A 22 -32.14 -24.08 7.20
C ALA A 22 -33.57 -23.54 7.41
N THR A 23 -33.98 -23.42 8.68
CA THR A 23 -35.36 -23.12 9.10
C THR A 23 -35.37 -22.04 10.19
N LYS A 24 -36.52 -21.37 10.36
CA LYS A 24 -36.69 -20.34 11.41
C LYS A 24 -36.64 -20.92 12.83
N ASP A 25 -36.88 -22.22 12.96
CA ASP A 25 -36.84 -22.93 14.23
C ASP A 25 -35.42 -23.33 14.64
N ASP A 26 -34.44 -23.19 13.75
CA ASP A 26 -33.07 -23.51 14.07
C ASP A 26 -32.51 -22.53 15.11
N ARG A 27 -31.87 -23.11 16.13
CA ARG A 27 -31.15 -22.42 17.18
C ARG A 27 -29.70 -22.89 17.14
N VAL A 28 -28.78 -21.94 17.08
CA VAL A 28 -27.39 -22.18 16.67
C VAL A 28 -26.42 -21.93 17.83
N CYS A 29 -25.54 -22.90 18.09
CA CYS A 29 -24.34 -22.74 18.90
C CYS A 29 -23.12 -22.63 17.98
N VAL A 30 -22.35 -21.53 18.10
CA VAL A 30 -21.14 -21.29 17.28
C VAL A 30 -19.89 -21.58 18.10
N LEU A 31 -19.08 -22.54 17.66
CA LEU A 31 -17.81 -22.86 18.30
C LEU A 31 -16.72 -21.92 17.76
N ASN A 32 -15.97 -21.29 18.67
CA ASN A 32 -15.02 -20.20 18.41
C ASN A 32 -15.71 -18.92 17.88
N ILE A 33 -16.75 -18.44 18.56
CA ILE A 33 -17.57 -17.30 18.12
C ILE A 33 -16.84 -15.94 18.09
N LEU A 34 -15.75 -15.80 18.87
CA LEU A 34 -14.90 -14.60 18.92
C LEU A 34 -13.63 -14.73 18.05
N GLY A 35 -13.54 -15.75 17.20
CA GLY A 35 -12.47 -15.86 16.20
C GLY A 35 -12.64 -14.80 15.11
N GLY A 36 -11.54 -14.39 14.46
CA GLY A 36 -11.56 -13.26 13.51
C GLY A 36 -12.65 -13.36 12.43
N GLU A 37 -12.80 -14.53 11.79
CA GLU A 37 -13.84 -14.72 10.75
C GLU A 37 -15.25 -14.85 11.34
N SER A 38 -15.40 -15.55 12.46
CA SER A 38 -16.70 -15.82 13.06
C SER A 38 -17.30 -14.57 13.71
N SER A 39 -16.49 -13.69 14.30
CA SER A 39 -16.96 -12.45 14.91
C SER A 39 -17.56 -11.49 13.88
N ASP A 40 -17.11 -11.56 12.63
CA ASP A 40 -17.57 -10.68 11.56
C ASP A 40 -18.79 -11.29 10.82
N VAL A 41 -18.77 -12.60 10.57
CA VAL A 41 -19.82 -13.29 9.80
C VAL A 41 -21.07 -13.64 10.63
N THR A 42 -20.89 -13.99 11.90
CA THR A 42 -21.98 -14.41 12.78
C THR A 42 -23.04 -13.33 12.98
N PRO A 43 -22.70 -12.04 13.24
CA PRO A 43 -23.70 -10.98 13.42
C PRO A 43 -24.61 -10.81 12.20
N VAL A 44 -24.05 -10.84 10.99
CA VAL A 44 -24.81 -10.71 9.74
C VAL A 44 -25.76 -11.91 9.56
N GLY A 45 -25.27 -13.13 9.81
CA GLY A 45 -26.10 -14.35 9.69
C GLY A 45 -27.22 -14.39 10.72
N HIS A 46 -26.92 -13.97 11.95
CA HIS A 46 -27.86 -13.84 13.05
C HIS A 46 -28.97 -12.83 12.73
N ALA A 47 -28.59 -11.64 12.24
CA ALA A 47 -29.54 -10.59 11.86
C ALA A 47 -30.45 -11.02 10.70
N TYR A 48 -29.87 -11.54 9.62
CA TYR A 48 -30.62 -12.04 8.47
C TYR A 48 -31.64 -13.10 8.88
N SER A 49 -31.23 -14.02 9.77
CA SER A 49 -32.05 -15.13 10.27
C SER A 49 -33.08 -14.75 11.35
N GLY A 50 -33.21 -13.48 11.70
CA GLY A 50 -34.13 -13.03 12.75
C GLY A 50 -33.75 -13.53 14.16
N GLY A 51 -32.46 -13.75 14.42
CA GLY A 51 -31.94 -14.06 15.76
C GLY A 51 -31.76 -15.55 16.07
N ASN A 52 -31.16 -16.33 15.17
CA ASN A 52 -31.02 -17.78 15.33
C ASN A 52 -29.86 -18.25 16.24
N VAL A 53 -28.83 -17.43 16.43
CA VAL A 53 -27.67 -17.76 17.30
C VAL A 53 -28.02 -17.53 18.78
N VAL A 54 -27.92 -18.58 19.59
CA VAL A 54 -28.31 -18.53 21.02
C VAL A 54 -27.13 -18.29 21.97
N PHE A 55 -25.96 -18.84 21.64
CA PHE A 55 -24.70 -18.59 22.33
C PHE A 55 -23.53 -19.09 21.47
N GLY A 56 -22.31 -18.79 21.88
CA GLY A 56 -21.12 -19.42 21.30
C GLY A 56 -20.05 -19.73 22.33
N THR A 57 -18.98 -20.38 21.87
CA THR A 57 -17.85 -20.76 22.73
C THR A 57 -16.57 -20.05 22.30
N ALA A 58 -15.73 -19.69 23.28
CA ALA A 58 -14.36 -19.26 23.11
C ALA A 58 -13.58 -19.58 24.39
N PRO A 59 -12.64 -20.55 24.37
CA PRO A 59 -11.91 -20.96 25.57
C PRO A 59 -11.21 -19.80 26.29
N GLY A 60 -11.44 -19.68 27.60
CA GLY A 60 -10.86 -18.62 28.44
C GLY A 60 -11.58 -17.26 28.34
N LYS A 61 -12.74 -17.21 27.68
CA LYS A 61 -13.50 -15.97 27.42
C LYS A 61 -14.93 -16.00 27.96
N ARG A 62 -15.25 -16.92 28.88
CA ARG A 62 -16.57 -16.95 29.52
C ARG A 62 -16.95 -15.57 30.10
N GLY A 63 -18.21 -15.18 29.90
CA GLY A 63 -18.76 -13.92 30.40
C GLY A 63 -18.55 -12.73 29.46
N GLN A 64 -17.81 -12.92 28.36
CA GLN A 64 -17.82 -11.98 27.25
C GLN A 64 -19.07 -12.17 26.39
N VAL A 65 -19.29 -11.22 25.49
CA VAL A 65 -20.40 -11.23 24.54
C VAL A 65 -19.89 -10.91 23.14
N LEU A 66 -20.58 -11.43 22.11
CA LEU A 66 -20.46 -10.93 20.74
C LEU A 66 -21.58 -9.92 20.51
N GLU A 67 -21.23 -8.67 20.18
CA GLU A 67 -22.22 -7.64 19.86
C GLU A 67 -22.82 -7.87 18.47
N THR A 68 -24.14 -7.74 18.36
CA THR A 68 -24.86 -7.82 17.08
C THR A 68 -25.93 -6.74 16.99
N ALA A 69 -26.46 -6.49 15.79
CA ALA A 69 -27.55 -5.54 15.58
C ALA A 69 -28.85 -5.90 16.32
N LEU A 70 -29.04 -7.17 16.71
CA LEU A 70 -30.21 -7.67 17.45
C LEU A 70 -29.96 -7.82 18.95
N GLY A 71 -28.78 -7.41 19.44
CA GLY A 71 -28.35 -7.56 20.82
C GLY A 71 -27.15 -8.48 20.98
N SER A 72 -26.63 -8.54 22.20
CA SER A 72 -25.39 -9.27 22.50
C SER A 72 -25.64 -10.78 22.66
N VAL A 73 -24.78 -11.60 22.07
CA VAL A 73 -24.82 -13.07 22.16
C VAL A 73 -23.82 -13.53 23.22
N PRO A 74 -24.22 -14.36 24.22
CA PRO A 74 -23.32 -14.76 25.30
C PRO A 74 -22.24 -15.75 24.86
N VAL A 75 -21.06 -15.64 25.48
CA VAL A 75 -19.88 -16.46 25.20
C VAL A 75 -19.47 -17.30 26.42
N TYR A 76 -19.23 -18.59 26.17
CA TYR A 76 -18.85 -19.60 27.16
C TYR A 76 -17.49 -20.24 26.86
N ASN A 77 -16.89 -20.94 27.83
CA ASN A 77 -15.64 -21.65 27.55
C ASN A 77 -15.86 -22.92 26.71
N ASN A 78 -17.01 -23.57 26.87
CA ASN A 78 -17.38 -24.84 26.26
C ASN A 78 -18.91 -24.95 26.09
N VAL A 79 -19.38 -25.94 25.34
CA VAL A 79 -20.80 -26.11 25.00
C VAL A 79 -21.64 -26.46 26.23
N LEU A 80 -21.08 -27.28 27.13
CA LEU A 80 -21.78 -27.75 28.33
C LEU A 80 -22.13 -26.60 29.29
N GLU A 81 -21.23 -25.61 29.43
CA GLU A 81 -21.52 -24.41 30.23
C GLU A 81 -22.75 -23.66 29.72
N GLY A 82 -22.86 -23.43 28.41
CA GLY A 82 -24.03 -22.76 27.82
C GLY A 82 -25.34 -23.53 28.03
N LEU A 83 -25.28 -24.87 27.93
CA LEU A 83 -26.44 -25.74 28.22
C LEU A 83 -26.85 -25.69 29.70
N ASN A 84 -25.88 -25.66 30.61
CA ASN A 84 -26.11 -25.57 32.05
C ASN A 84 -26.75 -24.22 32.46
N ASP A 85 -26.39 -23.15 31.76
CA ASP A 85 -27.00 -21.82 31.93
C ASP A 85 -28.39 -21.70 31.28
N GLY A 86 -28.92 -22.80 30.72
CA GLY A 86 -30.29 -22.90 30.25
C GLY A 86 -30.49 -22.69 28.75
N HIS A 87 -29.43 -22.42 27.99
CA HIS A 87 -29.53 -22.33 26.54
C HIS A 87 -29.85 -23.69 25.91
N ARG A 88 -30.57 -23.69 24.80
CA ARG A 88 -30.92 -24.89 24.01
C ARG A 88 -30.72 -24.61 22.53
N PHE A 89 -30.23 -25.60 21.81
CA PHE A 89 -29.90 -25.48 20.40
C PHE A 89 -30.01 -26.82 19.68
N ASN A 90 -30.31 -26.80 18.38
CA ASN A 90 -30.40 -27.98 17.52
C ASN A 90 -29.37 -27.98 16.39
N CYS A 91 -28.61 -26.89 16.23
CA CYS A 91 -27.60 -26.70 15.20
C CYS A 91 -26.24 -26.29 15.80
N GLY A 92 -25.18 -27.01 15.43
CA GLY A 92 -23.80 -26.61 15.73
C GLY A 92 -23.11 -25.99 14.51
N VAL A 93 -22.35 -24.92 14.71
CA VAL A 93 -21.48 -24.33 13.67
C VAL A 93 -20.03 -24.37 14.14
N ILE A 94 -19.13 -24.88 13.30
CA ILE A 94 -17.71 -25.04 13.61
C ILE A 94 -16.87 -23.98 12.90
N TYR A 95 -16.27 -23.07 13.69
CA TYR A 95 -15.23 -22.12 13.29
C TYR A 95 -13.88 -22.42 13.99
N LEU A 96 -13.55 -23.70 14.12
CA LEU A 96 -12.32 -24.14 14.78
C LEU A 96 -11.20 -24.37 13.76
N PRO A 97 -9.92 -24.28 14.17
CA PRO A 97 -8.81 -24.67 13.31
C PRO A 97 -8.93 -26.17 12.93
N PRO A 98 -8.32 -26.61 11.82
CA PRO A 98 -8.52 -27.96 11.28
C PRO A 98 -8.24 -29.07 12.29
N SER A 99 -7.18 -28.91 13.09
CA SER A 99 -6.77 -29.85 14.13
C SER A 99 -7.75 -29.97 15.31
N ALA A 100 -8.71 -29.06 15.45
CA ALA A 100 -9.67 -29.03 16.55
C ALA A 100 -11.12 -29.28 16.10
N ALA A 101 -11.39 -29.26 14.79
CA ALA A 101 -12.75 -29.37 14.27
C ALA A 101 -13.43 -30.70 14.66
N ARG A 102 -12.68 -31.82 14.62
CA ARG A 102 -13.19 -33.12 15.05
C ARG A 102 -13.65 -33.11 16.51
N ASP A 103 -12.85 -32.54 17.40
CA ASP A 103 -13.14 -32.51 18.83
C ASP A 103 -14.32 -31.60 19.15
N GLY A 104 -14.46 -30.48 18.42
CA GLY A 104 -15.66 -29.65 18.51
C GLY A 104 -16.94 -30.39 18.08
N VAL A 105 -16.87 -31.19 17.01
CA VAL A 105 -17.98 -32.06 16.61
C VAL A 105 -18.29 -33.10 17.69
N ALA A 106 -17.25 -33.75 18.23
CA ALA A 106 -17.42 -34.76 19.29
C ALA A 106 -18.05 -34.16 20.56
N GLU A 107 -17.64 -32.95 20.95
CA GLU A 107 -18.22 -32.22 22.09
C GLU A 107 -19.71 -31.97 21.86
N LEU A 108 -20.06 -31.32 20.74
CA LEU A 108 -21.44 -31.00 20.37
C LEU A 108 -22.36 -32.23 20.47
N ILE A 109 -21.93 -33.35 19.87
CA ILE A 109 -22.70 -34.60 19.86
C ILE A 109 -22.81 -35.21 21.26
N ARG A 110 -21.73 -35.18 22.04
CA ARG A 110 -21.67 -35.84 23.34
C ARG A 110 -22.54 -35.14 24.39
N VAL A 111 -22.57 -33.81 24.37
CA VAL A 111 -23.19 -33.03 25.46
C VAL A 111 -24.60 -32.53 25.12
N ASN A 112 -24.99 -32.52 23.84
CA ASN A 112 -26.30 -32.04 23.41
C ASN A 112 -27.13 -33.14 22.71
N PRO A 113 -28.11 -33.75 23.39
CA PRO A 113 -29.01 -34.75 22.78
C PRO A 113 -30.03 -34.15 21.80
N GLU A 114 -30.23 -32.82 21.78
CA GLU A 114 -31.18 -32.13 20.88
C GLU A 114 -30.56 -31.78 19.51
N LEU A 115 -29.26 -32.06 19.34
CA LEU A 115 -28.52 -31.74 18.12
C LEU A 115 -29.04 -32.54 16.92
N LYS A 116 -29.30 -31.84 15.81
CA LYS A 116 -29.79 -32.44 14.56
C LYS A 116 -28.86 -32.19 13.38
N LYS A 117 -28.20 -31.02 13.35
CA LYS A 117 -27.40 -30.55 12.22
C LYS A 117 -26.08 -29.95 12.68
N ILE A 118 -25.00 -30.20 11.94
CA ILE A 118 -23.70 -29.56 12.14
C ILE A 118 -23.21 -28.97 10.82
N PHE A 119 -22.74 -27.72 10.87
CA PHE A 119 -22.17 -27.01 9.73
C PHE A 119 -20.70 -26.70 9.99
N ILE A 120 -19.83 -27.21 9.12
CA ILE A 120 -18.38 -27.06 9.26
C ILE A 120 -17.86 -26.10 8.20
N VAL A 121 -17.38 -24.93 8.65
CA VAL A 121 -16.82 -23.90 7.77
C VAL A 121 -15.34 -24.18 7.49
N THR A 122 -14.64 -24.73 8.48
CA THR A 122 -13.20 -25.06 8.47
C THR A 122 -12.74 -25.77 7.19
N GLU A 123 -11.66 -25.26 6.58
CA GLU A 123 -10.96 -25.85 5.43
C GLU A 123 -9.78 -26.74 5.87
N LYS A 124 -9.34 -27.69 5.02
CA LYS A 124 -8.13 -28.50 5.20
C LYS A 124 -8.25 -29.49 6.35
N LEU A 125 -9.44 -30.04 6.53
CA LEU A 125 -9.62 -31.13 7.47
C LEU A 125 -8.80 -32.34 7.04
N ALA A 126 -8.18 -33.01 8.01
CA ALA A 126 -7.53 -34.27 7.74
C ALA A 126 -8.57 -35.29 7.24
N VAL A 127 -8.14 -36.16 6.33
CA VAL A 127 -8.97 -37.25 5.78
C VAL A 127 -9.46 -38.18 6.90
N SER A 128 -8.61 -38.46 7.90
CA SER A 128 -8.98 -39.23 9.10
C SER A 128 -10.11 -38.56 9.87
N ASP A 129 -9.97 -37.27 10.16
CA ASP A 129 -10.90 -36.50 10.97
C ASP A 129 -12.25 -36.40 10.27
N SER A 130 -12.25 -36.18 8.95
CA SER A 130 -13.47 -36.15 8.14
C SER A 130 -14.26 -37.46 8.18
N ARG A 131 -13.56 -38.61 8.21
CA ARG A 131 -14.18 -39.94 8.35
C ARG A 131 -14.76 -40.15 9.74
N GLU A 132 -14.03 -39.76 10.78
CA GLU A 132 -14.49 -39.84 12.17
C GLU A 132 -15.71 -38.95 12.39
N ILE A 133 -15.67 -37.71 11.89
CA ILE A 133 -16.80 -36.77 11.89
C ILE A 133 -18.04 -37.40 11.23
N ARG A 134 -17.90 -37.95 10.01
CA ARG A 134 -19.00 -38.65 9.32
C ARG A 134 -19.54 -39.78 10.18
N ALA A 135 -18.67 -40.65 10.71
CA ALA A 135 -19.07 -41.80 11.52
C ALA A 135 -19.81 -41.39 12.81
N MET A 136 -19.38 -40.30 13.47
CA MET A 136 -20.06 -39.75 14.65
C MET A 136 -21.46 -39.26 14.30
N GLY A 137 -21.62 -38.48 13.21
CA GLY A 137 -22.94 -38.01 12.77
C GLY A 137 -23.88 -39.17 12.44
N GLN A 138 -23.39 -40.14 11.68
CA GLN A 138 -24.11 -41.35 11.28
C GLN A 138 -24.61 -42.18 12.47
N SER A 139 -23.76 -42.35 13.50
CA SER A 139 -24.10 -43.13 14.70
C SER A 139 -25.14 -42.44 15.59
N ASN A 140 -25.27 -41.12 15.49
CA ASN A 140 -26.14 -40.31 16.34
C ASN A 140 -27.36 -39.75 15.61
N GLY A 141 -27.49 -39.97 14.30
CA GLY A 141 -28.60 -39.47 13.50
C GLY A 141 -28.54 -37.96 13.30
N ILE A 142 -27.34 -37.45 13.02
CA ILE A 142 -27.05 -36.02 12.84
C ILE A 142 -26.54 -35.80 11.42
N ASP A 143 -27.17 -34.87 10.70
CA ASP A 143 -26.73 -34.46 9.37
C ASP A 143 -25.54 -33.50 9.48
N ILE A 144 -24.50 -33.75 8.68
CA ILE A 144 -23.27 -32.96 8.67
C ILE A 144 -23.12 -32.29 7.32
N PHE A 145 -22.86 -30.99 7.34
CA PHE A 145 -22.64 -30.16 6.16
C PHE A 145 -21.24 -29.54 6.21
N GLY A 146 -20.66 -29.34 5.03
CA GLY A 146 -19.42 -28.59 4.87
C GLY A 146 -18.14 -29.41 5.06
N GLY A 147 -17.09 -28.73 5.52
CA GLY A 147 -15.69 -29.04 5.23
C GLY A 147 -15.23 -28.24 4.02
N ASN A 148 -14.53 -27.12 4.26
CA ASN A 148 -14.25 -26.07 3.29
C ASN A 148 -15.53 -25.48 2.66
N SER A 149 -16.43 -24.93 3.48
CA SER A 149 -17.78 -24.49 3.04
C SER A 149 -18.14 -23.12 3.59
N LEU A 150 -18.95 -22.35 2.85
CA LEU A 150 -19.57 -21.12 3.35
C LEU A 150 -20.94 -21.35 4.02
N GLY A 151 -21.30 -22.60 4.31
CA GLY A 151 -22.55 -22.95 4.99
C GLY A 151 -23.74 -23.09 4.04
N VAL A 152 -24.92 -22.75 4.57
CA VAL A 152 -26.22 -22.90 3.87
C VAL A 152 -27.10 -21.68 4.08
N ALA A 153 -28.02 -21.45 3.15
CA ALA A 153 -29.05 -20.44 3.30
C ALA A 153 -30.38 -20.86 2.70
N ASP A 154 -31.48 -20.38 3.28
CA ASP A 154 -32.84 -20.47 2.75
C ASP A 154 -33.37 -19.06 2.49
N ALA A 155 -33.53 -18.71 1.22
CA ALA A 155 -33.94 -17.37 0.77
C ALA A 155 -35.43 -17.09 1.06
N TRP A 156 -36.26 -18.13 1.20
CA TRP A 156 -37.69 -17.97 1.51
C TRP A 156 -37.92 -17.57 2.95
N ASN A 157 -37.20 -18.21 3.86
CA ASN A 157 -37.29 -17.95 5.30
C ASN A 157 -36.28 -16.93 5.78
N GLN A 158 -35.39 -16.46 4.90
CA GLN A 158 -34.26 -15.59 5.21
C GLN A 158 -33.38 -16.17 6.30
N VAL A 159 -33.05 -17.46 6.23
CA VAL A 159 -32.18 -18.11 7.23
C VAL A 159 -30.81 -18.36 6.63
N ARG A 160 -29.75 -18.02 7.35
CA ARG A 160 -28.35 -18.31 7.00
C ARG A 160 -27.65 -18.98 8.18
N ILE A 161 -26.99 -20.11 7.93
CA ILE A 161 -26.27 -20.88 8.96
C ILE A 161 -24.89 -21.27 8.42
N GLY A 162 -23.85 -21.05 9.23
CA GLY A 162 -22.47 -21.32 8.86
C GLY A 162 -21.74 -20.06 8.44
N GLY A 163 -21.28 -20.01 7.19
CA GLY A 163 -20.42 -18.96 6.64
C GLY A 163 -21.14 -17.82 5.91
N ALA A 164 -20.35 -17.05 5.16
CA ALA A 164 -20.76 -15.77 4.56
C ALA A 164 -21.49 -15.92 3.21
N LEU A 165 -22.39 -16.89 3.06
CA LEU A 165 -23.25 -16.95 1.88
C LEU A 165 -24.06 -15.65 1.73
N GLY A 166 -24.05 -15.07 0.53
CA GLY A 166 -24.69 -13.78 0.27
C GLY A 166 -23.86 -12.54 0.66
N GLY A 167 -22.68 -12.70 1.25
CA GLY A 167 -21.85 -11.56 1.69
C GLY A 167 -22.41 -10.86 2.93
N ASP A 168 -22.17 -9.55 3.03
CA ASP A 168 -22.57 -8.72 4.18
C ASP A 168 -24.05 -8.29 4.10
N ASN A 169 -24.64 -8.29 2.90
CA ASN A 169 -26.06 -8.01 2.64
C ASN A 169 -26.70 -9.21 1.91
N PRO A 170 -27.03 -10.33 2.60
CA PRO A 170 -27.45 -11.57 1.96
C PRO A 170 -28.67 -11.43 1.06
N GLU A 171 -29.58 -10.51 1.37
CA GLU A 171 -30.78 -10.18 0.60
C GLU A 171 -30.50 -9.70 -0.82
N GLU A 172 -29.30 -9.16 -1.09
CA GLU A 172 -28.90 -8.78 -2.43
C GLU A 172 -28.79 -10.02 -3.32
N ALA A 173 -28.02 -11.03 -2.90
CA ALA A 173 -27.82 -12.24 -3.71
C ALA A 173 -28.95 -13.27 -3.56
N LEU A 174 -29.49 -13.44 -2.35
CA LEU A 174 -30.42 -14.52 -1.99
C LEU A 174 -31.88 -14.07 -2.10
N ARG A 175 -32.27 -13.62 -3.30
CA ARG A 175 -33.66 -13.25 -3.57
C ARG A 175 -34.55 -14.50 -3.65
N ARG A 176 -35.70 -14.49 -2.98
CA ARG A 176 -36.72 -15.54 -3.03
C ARG A 176 -37.14 -15.86 -4.48
N GLY A 177 -37.08 -17.12 -4.87
CA GLY A 177 -37.61 -17.64 -6.14
C GLY A 177 -37.75 -19.16 -6.15
N SER A 178 -37.48 -19.82 -7.27
CA SER A 178 -37.78 -21.25 -7.46
C SER A 178 -36.59 -22.16 -7.73
N ILE A 179 -35.35 -21.66 -7.66
CA ILE A 179 -34.14 -22.43 -8.02
C ILE A 179 -33.33 -22.82 -6.79
N ALA A 180 -32.98 -24.10 -6.64
CA ALA A 180 -32.07 -24.57 -5.59
C ALA A 180 -30.60 -24.52 -6.07
N LEU A 181 -29.66 -24.23 -5.18
CA LEU A 181 -28.23 -24.20 -5.49
C LEU A 181 -27.48 -25.25 -4.67
N PHE A 182 -26.65 -26.04 -5.33
CA PHE A 182 -25.70 -26.95 -4.69
C PHE A 182 -24.32 -26.77 -5.31
N SER A 183 -23.34 -26.34 -4.52
CA SER A 183 -22.05 -25.94 -5.05
C SER A 183 -20.91 -26.40 -4.17
N ASN A 184 -19.90 -27.01 -4.79
CA ASN A 184 -18.64 -27.29 -4.11
C ASN A 184 -17.93 -25.98 -3.68
N SER A 185 -18.17 -24.87 -4.36
CA SER A 185 -17.53 -23.58 -4.07
C SER A 185 -18.47 -22.63 -3.34
N GLY A 186 -18.10 -22.21 -2.13
CA GLY A 186 -18.85 -21.19 -1.38
C GLY A 186 -19.04 -19.90 -2.17
N ASN A 187 -17.96 -19.32 -2.70
CA ASN A 187 -18.04 -18.07 -3.47
C ASN A 187 -18.96 -18.18 -4.69
N PHE A 188 -18.85 -19.27 -5.46
CA PHE A 188 -19.73 -19.45 -6.62
C PHE A 188 -21.18 -19.75 -6.25
N THR A 189 -21.46 -20.21 -5.03
CA THR A 189 -22.85 -20.31 -4.55
C THR A 189 -23.51 -18.93 -4.58
N THR A 190 -22.84 -17.91 -4.02
CA THR A 190 -23.31 -16.52 -4.04
C THR A 190 -23.30 -15.93 -5.45
N THR A 191 -22.23 -16.13 -6.22
CA THR A 191 -22.13 -15.58 -7.59
C THR A 191 -23.24 -16.11 -8.51
N ILE A 192 -23.52 -17.42 -8.44
CA ILE A 192 -24.57 -18.04 -9.26
C ILE A 192 -25.94 -17.50 -8.86
N ALA A 193 -26.22 -17.33 -7.56
CA ALA A 193 -27.46 -16.69 -7.10
C ALA A 193 -27.66 -15.31 -7.73
N THR A 194 -26.60 -14.47 -7.74
CA THR A 194 -26.62 -13.16 -8.38
C THR A 194 -26.83 -13.25 -9.90
N TYR A 195 -26.19 -14.21 -10.57
CA TYR A 195 -26.34 -14.39 -12.02
C TYR A 195 -27.76 -14.82 -12.41
N LEU A 196 -28.36 -15.71 -11.63
CA LEU A 196 -29.74 -16.13 -11.79
C LEU A 196 -30.70 -14.97 -11.58
N ARG A 197 -30.47 -14.16 -10.54
CA ARG A 197 -31.26 -12.94 -10.27
C ARG A 197 -31.26 -12.00 -11.46
N MET A 198 -30.10 -11.76 -12.10
CA MET A 198 -30.04 -10.91 -13.31
C MET A 198 -30.93 -11.41 -14.45
N ALA A 199 -31.14 -12.72 -14.56
CA ALA A 199 -32.00 -13.34 -15.58
C ALA A 199 -33.45 -13.60 -15.13
N GLY A 200 -33.87 -13.08 -13.97
CA GLY A 200 -35.25 -13.23 -13.48
C GLY A 200 -35.52 -14.47 -12.63
N TRP A 201 -34.48 -15.21 -12.22
CA TRP A 201 -34.61 -16.43 -11.43
C TRP A 201 -34.15 -16.20 -9.99
N GLY A 202 -35.02 -16.45 -9.01
CA GLY A 202 -34.65 -16.38 -7.60
C GLY A 202 -34.27 -17.74 -7.03
N THR A 203 -33.72 -17.72 -5.82
CA THR A 203 -33.24 -18.90 -5.11
C THR A 203 -34.21 -19.39 -4.05
N THR A 204 -34.16 -20.70 -3.78
CA THR A 204 -34.87 -21.37 -2.69
C THR A 204 -33.90 -21.65 -1.55
N THR A 205 -33.18 -22.75 -1.66
CA THR A 205 -32.13 -23.16 -0.72
C THR A 205 -30.79 -23.16 -1.46
N ALA A 206 -29.77 -22.58 -0.84
CA ALA A 206 -28.41 -22.55 -1.33
C ALA A 206 -27.48 -23.31 -0.38
N ILE A 207 -26.77 -24.31 -0.89
CA ILE A 207 -25.88 -25.17 -0.11
C ILE A 207 -24.48 -25.07 -0.69
N SER A 208 -23.55 -24.56 0.12
CA SER A 208 -22.12 -24.77 -0.11
C SER A 208 -21.75 -26.13 0.47
N SER A 209 -21.59 -27.15 -0.39
CA SER A 209 -21.26 -28.50 0.06
C SER A 209 -19.82 -28.60 0.58
N GLY A 210 -18.97 -27.72 0.07
CA GLY A 210 -17.54 -27.64 0.35
C GLY A 210 -16.66 -28.48 -0.58
N LYS A 211 -15.35 -28.49 -0.31
CA LYS A 211 -14.30 -29.07 -1.19
C LYS A 211 -13.25 -29.91 -0.48
N ASP A 212 -13.44 -30.21 0.80
CA ASP A 212 -12.58 -31.21 1.43
C ASP A 212 -12.84 -32.60 0.81
N VAL A 213 -11.91 -33.53 1.02
CA VAL A 213 -11.91 -34.85 0.34
C VAL A 213 -13.22 -35.63 0.54
N TYR A 214 -13.88 -35.45 1.68
CA TYR A 214 -15.20 -36.00 1.96
C TYR A 214 -16.25 -34.90 1.96
N ILE A 215 -17.20 -35.01 1.03
CA ILE A 215 -18.39 -34.16 1.04
C ILE A 215 -19.41 -34.79 1.99
N GLN A 216 -19.67 -34.11 3.11
CA GLN A 216 -20.50 -34.63 4.18
C GLN A 216 -21.99 -34.68 3.79
N PHE A 217 -22.49 -33.72 3.01
CA PHE A 217 -23.83 -33.75 2.42
C PHE A 217 -23.68 -33.63 0.91
N ALA A 218 -23.79 -34.75 0.20
CA ALA A 218 -23.37 -34.86 -1.19
C ALA A 218 -24.54 -34.79 -2.18
N ALA A 219 -24.21 -34.90 -3.47
CA ALA A 219 -25.17 -34.77 -4.56
C ALA A 219 -26.36 -35.77 -4.48
N PRO A 220 -26.20 -37.04 -4.05
CA PRO A 220 -27.33 -37.96 -3.88
C PRO A 220 -28.32 -37.50 -2.79
N GLU A 221 -27.82 -37.08 -1.62
CA GLU A 221 -28.67 -36.56 -0.54
C GLU A 221 -29.39 -35.27 -0.98
N PHE A 222 -28.68 -34.38 -1.69
CA PHE A 222 -29.27 -33.18 -2.27
C PHE A 222 -30.36 -33.51 -3.29
N ALA A 223 -30.13 -34.47 -4.19
CA ALA A 223 -31.10 -34.86 -5.21
C ALA A 223 -32.39 -35.43 -4.60
N ALA A 224 -32.26 -36.24 -3.55
CA ALA A 224 -33.40 -36.77 -2.79
C ALA A 224 -34.18 -35.64 -2.08
N ALA A 225 -33.48 -34.71 -1.41
CA ALA A 225 -34.11 -33.57 -0.76
C ALA A 225 -34.78 -32.60 -1.75
N LEU A 226 -34.17 -32.41 -2.92
CA LEU A 226 -34.70 -31.57 -4.01
C LEU A 226 -36.02 -32.12 -4.56
N ALA A 227 -36.10 -33.44 -4.73
CA ALA A 227 -37.32 -34.11 -5.22
C ALA A 227 -38.54 -33.76 -4.36
N ASN A 228 -38.34 -33.64 -3.04
CA ASN A 228 -39.40 -33.42 -2.06
C ASN A 228 -39.60 -31.94 -1.67
N ASP A 229 -38.82 -30.98 -2.19
CA ASP A 229 -39.07 -29.55 -1.93
C ASP A 229 -40.04 -28.95 -2.95
N ALA A 230 -41.30 -28.76 -2.55
CA ALA A 230 -42.32 -28.17 -3.42
C ALA A 230 -42.00 -26.73 -3.88
N ARG A 231 -41.09 -26.02 -3.19
CA ARG A 231 -40.68 -24.65 -3.53
C ARG A 231 -39.71 -24.62 -4.71
N SER A 232 -38.88 -25.65 -4.85
CA SER A 232 -37.84 -25.74 -5.88
C SER A 232 -38.38 -26.41 -7.13
N LYS A 233 -38.40 -25.68 -8.25
CA LYS A 233 -38.78 -26.18 -9.57
C LYS A 233 -37.60 -26.80 -10.32
N ALA A 234 -36.40 -26.29 -10.10
CA ALA A 234 -35.16 -26.79 -10.69
C ALA A 234 -33.97 -26.53 -9.76
N ALA A 235 -32.79 -27.05 -10.11
CA ALA A 235 -31.56 -26.77 -9.39
C ALA A 235 -30.39 -26.42 -10.31
N VAL A 236 -29.41 -25.71 -9.76
CA VAL A 236 -28.09 -25.51 -10.38
C VAL A 236 -27.04 -26.18 -9.51
N LEU A 237 -26.21 -27.00 -10.15
CA LEU A 237 -25.06 -27.65 -9.53
C LEU A 237 -23.76 -27.02 -10.03
N TYR A 238 -22.86 -26.63 -9.12
CA TYR A 238 -21.48 -26.26 -9.47
C TYR A 238 -20.52 -27.34 -8.98
N VAL A 239 -19.89 -28.01 -9.92
CA VAL A 239 -19.18 -29.27 -9.71
C VAL A 239 -17.71 -29.13 -10.07
N GLU A 240 -16.85 -29.58 -9.16
CA GLU A 240 -15.40 -29.71 -9.40
C GLU A 240 -14.95 -31.18 -9.56
N PRO A 241 -13.77 -31.44 -10.15
CA PRO A 241 -13.19 -32.77 -10.23
C PRO A 241 -12.92 -33.39 -8.84
N GLY A 242 -13.01 -34.72 -8.75
CA GLY A 242 -12.81 -35.51 -7.53
C GLY A 242 -14.11 -36.12 -6.99
N GLY A 243 -14.08 -37.42 -6.69
CA GLY A 243 -15.19 -38.17 -6.11
C GLY A 243 -16.31 -38.54 -7.10
N TYR A 244 -17.15 -39.50 -6.71
CA TYR A 244 -18.19 -40.12 -7.55
C TYR A 244 -19.62 -39.70 -7.18
N TYR A 245 -19.78 -38.69 -6.32
CA TYR A 245 -21.09 -38.31 -5.78
C TYR A 245 -22.11 -37.94 -6.86
N GLU A 246 -21.69 -37.23 -7.91
CA GLU A 246 -22.57 -36.81 -9.00
C GLU A 246 -22.97 -37.98 -9.91
N LEU A 247 -22.15 -39.03 -10.02
CA LEU A 247 -22.50 -40.25 -10.74
C LEU A 247 -23.69 -40.96 -10.08
N ASP A 248 -23.68 -41.04 -8.75
CA ASP A 248 -24.72 -41.73 -7.97
C ASP A 248 -25.99 -40.88 -7.76
N ALA A 249 -25.96 -39.59 -8.09
CA ALA A 249 -27.10 -38.69 -7.93
C ALA A 249 -28.20 -38.97 -8.96
N ASN A 250 -29.45 -39.15 -8.49
CA ASN A 250 -30.62 -39.35 -9.35
C ASN A 250 -31.58 -38.16 -9.23
N PHE A 251 -31.66 -37.33 -10.27
CA PHE A 251 -32.50 -36.13 -10.28
C PHE A 251 -33.86 -36.40 -10.91
N THR A 252 -34.93 -36.10 -10.16
CA THR A 252 -36.32 -36.17 -10.64
C THR A 252 -36.87 -34.81 -11.09
N LYS A 253 -36.11 -33.73 -10.83
CA LYS A 253 -36.40 -32.36 -11.26
C LYS A 253 -35.30 -31.86 -12.20
N PRO A 254 -35.58 -30.85 -13.05
CA PRO A 254 -34.60 -30.31 -13.96
C PRO A 254 -33.36 -29.75 -13.26
N VAL A 255 -32.18 -30.02 -13.84
CA VAL A 255 -30.89 -29.55 -13.31
C VAL A 255 -30.02 -28.91 -14.38
N VAL A 256 -29.39 -27.78 -14.05
CA VAL A 256 -28.25 -27.25 -14.80
C VAL A 256 -26.97 -27.57 -14.05
N ALA A 257 -26.10 -28.41 -14.62
CA ALA A 257 -24.80 -28.72 -14.05
C ALA A 257 -23.71 -27.86 -14.69
N CYS A 258 -22.90 -27.20 -13.87
CA CYS A 258 -21.69 -26.51 -14.30
C CYS A 258 -20.46 -27.30 -13.85
N VAL A 259 -19.79 -27.98 -14.78
CA VAL A 259 -18.56 -28.73 -14.50
C VAL A 259 -17.37 -27.89 -14.93
N VAL A 260 -16.45 -27.63 -14.00
CA VAL A 260 -15.25 -26.83 -14.26
C VAL A 260 -13.97 -27.65 -14.07
N GLY A 261 -12.82 -27.04 -14.35
CA GLY A 261 -11.53 -27.61 -13.95
C GLY A 261 -10.88 -28.54 -14.97
N ARG A 262 -11.31 -28.51 -16.25
CA ARG A 262 -10.61 -29.23 -17.35
C ARG A 262 -9.10 -28.94 -17.43
N TRP A 263 -8.66 -27.75 -17.01
CA TRP A 263 -7.23 -27.39 -16.98
C TRP A 263 -6.42 -28.14 -15.91
N LYS A 264 -7.07 -28.68 -14.87
CA LYS A 264 -6.40 -29.43 -13.80
C LYS A 264 -5.74 -30.73 -14.30
N SER A 265 -6.25 -31.32 -15.38
CA SER A 265 -5.63 -32.51 -16.01
C SER A 265 -4.27 -32.21 -16.66
N LYS A 266 -3.90 -30.94 -16.85
CA LYS A 266 -2.62 -30.51 -17.42
C LYS A 266 -1.56 -30.17 -16.37
N LEU A 267 -1.87 -30.33 -15.08
CA LEU A 267 -0.99 -29.96 -13.98
C LEU A 267 -0.38 -31.18 -13.30
N THR A 268 0.93 -31.10 -13.03
CA THR A 268 1.70 -32.10 -12.29
C THR A 268 1.76 -31.83 -10.77
N ARG A 269 1.19 -30.71 -10.31
CA ARG A 269 1.12 -30.30 -8.89
C ARG A 269 -0.32 -30.06 -8.47
N ALA A 270 -0.65 -30.48 -7.23
CA ALA A 270 -1.94 -30.18 -6.61
C ALA A 270 -2.12 -28.66 -6.46
N VAL A 271 -3.23 -28.15 -6.99
CA VAL A 271 -3.62 -26.74 -6.89
C VAL A 271 -4.63 -26.55 -5.75
N GLY A 272 -4.25 -25.74 -4.76
CA GLY A 272 -5.12 -25.05 -3.78
C GLY A 272 -6.04 -25.89 -2.87
N HIS A 273 -6.90 -26.71 -3.45
CA HIS A 273 -8.01 -27.39 -2.77
C HIS A 273 -7.70 -28.88 -2.55
N ALA A 274 -7.78 -29.34 -1.29
CA ALA A 274 -7.38 -30.68 -0.88
C ALA A 274 -8.17 -31.82 -1.54
N GLY A 275 -9.40 -31.58 -2.00
CA GLY A 275 -10.25 -32.57 -2.68
C GLY A 275 -9.97 -32.79 -4.18
N ALA A 276 -9.12 -31.98 -4.81
CA ALA A 276 -8.88 -32.06 -6.26
C ALA A 276 -7.77 -33.05 -6.65
N MET A 277 -7.62 -34.16 -5.92
CA MET A 277 -6.79 -35.28 -6.37
C MET A 277 -7.63 -36.18 -7.28
N SER A 278 -7.82 -35.78 -8.54
CA SER A 278 -8.38 -36.69 -9.56
C SER A 278 -7.31 -37.72 -9.91
N GLY A 279 -7.57 -38.99 -9.61
CA GLY A 279 -6.65 -40.10 -9.87
C GLY A 279 -7.22 -41.19 -10.78
N GLY A 280 -8.49 -41.07 -11.19
CA GLY A 280 -9.20 -42.07 -12.00
C GLY A 280 -10.32 -41.46 -12.85
N ALA A 281 -11.42 -42.20 -13.04
CA ALA A 281 -12.58 -41.79 -13.84
C ALA A 281 -13.51 -40.78 -13.13
N ASP A 282 -12.96 -39.87 -12.33
CA ASP A 282 -13.68 -38.84 -11.54
C ASP A 282 -13.20 -37.41 -11.87
N ASP A 283 -12.56 -37.26 -13.02
CA ASP A 283 -12.12 -35.98 -13.57
C ASP A 283 -13.28 -35.14 -14.16
N ALA A 284 -12.95 -33.93 -14.62
CA ALA A 284 -13.95 -33.03 -15.22
C ALA A 284 -14.66 -33.68 -16.42
N ALA A 285 -13.91 -34.34 -17.31
CA ALA A 285 -14.46 -34.93 -18.53
C ALA A 285 -15.42 -36.10 -18.22
N SER A 286 -15.07 -36.94 -17.23
CA SER A 286 -15.92 -38.04 -16.77
C SER A 286 -17.22 -37.51 -16.17
N LYS A 287 -17.14 -36.49 -15.31
CA LYS A 287 -18.32 -35.83 -14.72
C LYS A 287 -19.20 -35.15 -15.77
N GLU A 288 -18.60 -34.49 -16.77
CA GLU A 288 -19.32 -33.96 -17.92
C GLU A 288 -20.10 -35.06 -18.63
N GLN A 289 -19.47 -36.20 -18.93
CA GLN A 289 -20.15 -37.33 -19.58
C GLN A 289 -21.31 -37.86 -18.74
N TRP A 290 -21.15 -37.99 -17.42
CA TRP A 290 -22.23 -38.43 -16.53
C TRP A 290 -23.46 -37.51 -16.61
N PHE A 291 -23.25 -36.20 -16.68
CA PHE A 291 -24.35 -35.25 -16.81
C PHE A 291 -24.95 -35.23 -18.21
N LEU A 292 -24.15 -35.37 -19.28
CA LEU A 292 -24.67 -35.54 -20.65
C LEU A 292 -25.62 -36.74 -20.73
N ASP A 293 -25.21 -37.88 -20.17
CA ASP A 293 -26.00 -39.12 -20.16
C ASP A 293 -27.28 -38.96 -19.32
N LYS A 294 -27.19 -38.38 -18.12
CA LYS A 294 -28.36 -38.13 -17.24
C LYS A 294 -29.39 -37.22 -17.90
N PHE A 295 -28.93 -36.18 -18.59
CA PHE A 295 -29.81 -35.21 -19.25
C PHE A 295 -30.26 -35.67 -20.64
N GLY A 296 -29.60 -36.67 -21.23
CA GLY A 296 -29.89 -37.15 -22.58
C GLY A 296 -29.56 -36.12 -23.67
N VAL A 297 -28.50 -35.34 -23.48
CA VAL A 297 -28.05 -34.31 -24.43
C VAL A 297 -26.68 -34.70 -25.02
N SER A 298 -26.44 -34.35 -26.28
CA SER A 298 -25.25 -34.80 -27.02
C SER A 298 -24.01 -33.91 -26.85
N SER A 299 -24.15 -32.72 -26.25
CA SER A 299 -23.06 -31.76 -26.09
C SER A 299 -23.31 -30.76 -24.96
N VAL A 300 -22.27 -29.99 -24.62
CA VAL A 300 -22.31 -28.90 -23.63
C VAL A 300 -23.06 -27.71 -24.20
N PHE A 301 -23.90 -27.07 -23.38
CA PHE A 301 -24.61 -25.83 -23.72
C PHE A 301 -23.64 -24.64 -23.84
N THR A 302 -23.79 -23.90 -24.94
CA THR A 302 -23.31 -22.52 -25.07
C THR A 302 -24.45 -21.63 -25.57
N PRO A 303 -24.39 -20.30 -25.35
CA PRO A 303 -25.40 -19.38 -25.89
C PRO A 303 -25.59 -19.52 -27.41
N ASP A 304 -24.50 -19.77 -28.15
CA ASP A 304 -24.53 -19.93 -29.61
C ASP A 304 -24.97 -21.33 -30.06
N ASN A 305 -24.84 -22.35 -29.20
CA ASN A 305 -25.25 -23.73 -29.46
C ASN A 305 -25.97 -24.33 -28.23
N PRO A 306 -27.27 -24.04 -28.08
CA PRO A 306 -28.03 -24.41 -26.89
C PRO A 306 -28.42 -25.90 -26.88
N ALA A 307 -27.57 -26.75 -26.31
CA ALA A 307 -27.88 -28.17 -26.06
C ALA A 307 -28.63 -28.34 -24.73
N VAL A 308 -29.93 -28.66 -24.79
CA VAL A 308 -30.81 -28.73 -23.61
C VAL A 308 -31.87 -29.84 -23.75
N SER A 309 -32.35 -30.37 -22.63
CA SER A 309 -33.57 -31.19 -22.55
C SER A 309 -34.44 -30.75 -21.36
N ALA A 310 -35.67 -31.29 -21.27
CA ALA A 310 -36.53 -31.07 -20.10
C ALA A 310 -35.87 -31.56 -18.79
N LYS A 311 -34.91 -32.50 -18.85
CA LYS A 311 -34.18 -32.98 -17.67
C LYS A 311 -33.06 -32.05 -17.22
N GLY A 312 -32.49 -31.25 -18.12
CA GLY A 312 -31.36 -30.40 -17.77
C GLY A 312 -30.46 -29.96 -18.92
N ALA A 313 -29.36 -29.32 -18.53
CA ALA A 313 -28.27 -28.91 -19.41
C ALA A 313 -26.92 -28.96 -18.67
N LEU A 314 -25.85 -29.21 -19.42
CA LEU A 314 -24.47 -29.14 -18.94
C LEU A 314 -23.81 -27.87 -19.47
N VAL A 315 -23.15 -27.10 -18.60
CA VAL A 315 -22.31 -25.95 -18.96
C VAL A 315 -20.91 -26.12 -18.38
N THR A 316 -19.93 -25.43 -18.97
CA THR A 316 -18.54 -25.40 -18.46
C THR A 316 -18.09 -23.99 -18.03
N ASN A 317 -18.98 -23.01 -18.16
CA ASN A 317 -18.78 -21.62 -17.75
C ASN A 317 -20.00 -21.16 -16.96
N ILE A 318 -19.78 -20.64 -15.74
CA ILE A 318 -20.84 -20.14 -14.87
C ILE A 318 -21.66 -19.02 -15.51
N ALA A 319 -21.08 -18.23 -16.41
CA ALA A 319 -21.78 -17.15 -17.12
C ALA A 319 -22.88 -17.68 -18.06
N HIS A 320 -22.81 -18.96 -18.46
CA HIS A 320 -23.83 -19.58 -19.31
C HIS A 320 -25.00 -20.16 -18.50
N ILE A 321 -24.87 -20.30 -17.17
CA ILE A 321 -25.91 -20.89 -16.31
C ILE A 321 -27.27 -20.20 -16.48
N PRO A 322 -27.39 -18.85 -16.48
CA PRO A 322 -28.70 -18.22 -16.57
C PRO A 322 -29.41 -18.50 -17.90
N ALA A 323 -28.66 -18.52 -19.01
CA ALA A 323 -29.19 -18.85 -20.33
C ALA A 323 -29.60 -20.32 -20.43
N ALA A 324 -28.75 -21.24 -19.95
CA ALA A 324 -29.03 -22.67 -19.91
C ALA A 324 -30.26 -22.98 -19.06
N LEU A 325 -30.35 -22.40 -17.86
CA LEU A 325 -31.50 -22.58 -16.98
C LEU A 325 -32.78 -22.04 -17.62
N THR A 326 -32.73 -20.85 -18.21
CA THR A 326 -33.89 -20.26 -18.88
C THR A 326 -34.37 -21.16 -20.03
N ALA A 327 -33.45 -21.78 -20.78
CA ALA A 327 -33.79 -22.75 -21.82
C ALA A 327 -34.42 -24.02 -21.24
N VAL A 328 -33.82 -24.63 -20.21
CA VAL A 328 -34.36 -25.83 -19.51
C VAL A 328 -35.76 -25.55 -18.96
N MET A 329 -35.95 -24.39 -18.34
CA MET A 329 -37.23 -24.03 -17.74
C MET A 329 -38.31 -23.79 -18.80
N ARG A 330 -37.94 -23.27 -19.98
CA ARG A 330 -38.85 -23.14 -21.12
C ARG A 330 -39.33 -24.51 -21.63
N GLU A 331 -38.45 -25.51 -21.71
CA GLU A 331 -38.84 -26.89 -22.04
C GLU A 331 -39.84 -27.48 -21.03
N ASN A 332 -39.80 -27.00 -19.79
CA ASN A 332 -40.72 -27.37 -18.72
C ASN A 332 -41.90 -26.40 -18.55
N ALA A 333 -42.19 -25.57 -19.57
CA ALA A 333 -43.27 -24.58 -19.58
C ALA A 333 -43.27 -23.61 -18.37
N CYS A 334 -42.09 -23.33 -17.81
CA CYS A 334 -41.90 -22.44 -16.67
C CYS A 334 -41.34 -21.08 -17.11
N ARG A 335 -41.95 -20.00 -16.61
CA ARG A 335 -41.46 -18.63 -16.77
C ARG A 335 -40.54 -18.23 -15.62
N PRO A 336 -39.65 -17.23 -15.81
CA PRO A 336 -38.87 -16.61 -14.73
C PRO A 336 -39.75 -16.19 -13.54
N ASP A 337 -39.17 -16.18 -12.34
CA ASP A 337 -39.88 -15.84 -11.11
C ASP A 337 -40.25 -14.35 -11.04
N PHE A 338 -39.46 -13.51 -11.71
CA PHE A 338 -39.64 -12.06 -11.82
C PHE A 338 -39.00 -11.53 -13.11
N GLU A 339 -39.27 -10.27 -13.46
CA GLU A 339 -38.66 -9.62 -14.63
C GLU A 339 -37.13 -9.55 -14.50
N PRO A 340 -36.36 -9.87 -15.56
CA PRO A 340 -34.91 -9.76 -15.54
C PRO A 340 -34.42 -8.36 -15.15
N GLU A 341 -33.48 -8.28 -14.22
CA GLU A 341 -32.93 -7.01 -13.71
C GLU A 341 -31.72 -6.52 -14.53
N GLY A 342 -31.19 -7.34 -15.43
CA GLY A 342 -30.08 -6.94 -16.28
C GLY A 342 -29.39 -8.09 -17.01
N ASN A 343 -28.09 -7.92 -17.21
CA ASN A 343 -27.21 -8.89 -17.86
C ASN A 343 -25.85 -8.91 -17.17
N LEU A 344 -25.00 -9.86 -17.58
CA LEU A 344 -23.65 -10.03 -17.05
C LEU A 344 -22.60 -9.18 -17.79
N ALA A 345 -23.01 -8.14 -18.54
CA ALA A 345 -22.07 -7.26 -19.21
C ALA A 345 -21.29 -6.42 -18.19
N LEU A 346 -20.02 -6.14 -18.49
CA LEU A 346 -19.19 -5.24 -17.68
C LEU A 346 -19.77 -3.83 -17.74
N LYS A 347 -20.03 -3.25 -16.56
CA LYS A 347 -20.68 -1.94 -16.37
C LYS A 347 -19.77 -1.05 -15.52
N PRO A 348 -18.72 -0.45 -16.11
CA PRO A 348 -17.77 0.34 -15.34
C PRO A 348 -18.44 1.60 -14.77
N TRP A 349 -18.24 1.89 -13.48
CA TRP A 349 -18.70 3.14 -12.84
C TRP A 349 -17.65 4.26 -12.90
N PHE A 350 -16.41 3.90 -13.20
CA PHE A 350 -15.29 4.82 -13.33
C PHE A 350 -14.46 4.43 -14.54
N SER A 351 -13.89 5.43 -15.22
CA SER A 351 -12.88 5.23 -16.23
C SER A 351 -11.70 6.17 -15.98
N SER A 352 -10.51 5.70 -16.29
CA SER A 352 -9.31 6.52 -16.36
C SER A 352 -8.42 5.95 -17.43
N HIS A 353 -8.27 6.67 -18.52
CA HIS A 353 -7.34 6.32 -19.59
C HIS A 353 -5.94 6.89 -19.32
N ARG A 354 -5.73 7.62 -18.21
CA ARG A 354 -4.46 8.27 -17.82
C ARG A 354 -3.80 9.06 -18.97
N GLY A 355 -4.60 9.69 -19.83
CA GLY A 355 -4.14 10.44 -21.00
C GLY A 355 -3.87 9.61 -22.26
N LEU A 356 -4.11 8.30 -22.23
CA LEU A 356 -4.03 7.43 -23.41
C LEU A 356 -5.31 7.55 -24.27
N SER A 357 -5.15 7.64 -25.59
CA SER A 357 -6.28 7.51 -26.51
C SER A 357 -6.58 6.03 -26.76
N LEU A 358 -7.72 5.53 -26.26
CA LEU A 358 -8.11 4.13 -26.41
C LEU A 358 -9.01 3.92 -27.65
N PRO A 359 -8.89 2.80 -28.38
CA PRO A 359 -9.86 2.42 -29.41
C PRO A 359 -11.27 2.26 -28.82
N GLN A 360 -12.31 2.59 -29.58
CA GLN A 360 -13.72 2.53 -29.11
C GLN A 360 -14.14 1.16 -28.57
N ALA A 361 -13.58 0.06 -29.08
CA ALA A 361 -13.85 -1.29 -28.58
C ALA A 361 -13.30 -1.56 -27.16
N LEU A 362 -12.33 -0.75 -26.71
CA LEU A 362 -11.70 -0.84 -25.40
C LEU A 362 -12.11 0.31 -24.46
N ASP A 363 -12.60 1.42 -25.01
CA ASP A 363 -13.13 2.56 -24.27
C ASP A 363 -14.60 2.31 -23.88
N LEU A 364 -14.79 1.44 -22.89
CA LEU A 364 -16.11 1.08 -22.42
C LEU A 364 -16.80 2.30 -21.79
N PRO A 365 -18.05 2.60 -22.17
CA PRO A 365 -18.76 3.74 -21.60
C PRO A 365 -19.00 3.51 -20.11
N VAL A 366 -18.69 4.55 -19.31
CA VAL A 366 -19.05 4.58 -17.89
C VAL A 366 -20.56 4.65 -17.77
N VAL A 367 -21.13 3.82 -16.90
CA VAL A 367 -22.55 3.85 -16.57
C VAL A 367 -22.74 4.45 -15.18
N GLN A 368 -23.94 4.98 -14.92
CA GLN A 368 -24.30 5.44 -13.59
C GLN A 368 -24.22 4.27 -12.60
N ALA A 369 -23.56 4.50 -11.47
CA ALA A 369 -23.55 3.54 -10.37
C ALA A 369 -24.97 3.31 -9.86
N THR A 370 -25.23 2.12 -9.31
CA THR A 370 -26.54 1.82 -8.72
C THR A 370 -26.65 2.45 -7.33
N ALA A 371 -27.84 2.87 -6.92
CA ALA A 371 -28.07 3.33 -5.55
C ALA A 371 -27.71 2.24 -4.52
N PRO A 372 -27.10 2.62 -3.37
CA PRO A 372 -26.77 3.98 -2.92
C PRO A 372 -25.40 4.50 -3.38
N TYR A 373 -24.66 3.75 -4.21
CA TYR A 373 -23.28 4.07 -4.57
C TYR A 373 -23.16 5.32 -5.45
N ASP A 374 -24.16 5.63 -6.27
CA ASP A 374 -24.22 6.88 -7.04
C ASP A 374 -24.17 8.12 -6.15
N ALA A 375 -24.95 8.15 -5.07
CA ALA A 375 -24.96 9.24 -4.11
C ALA A 375 -23.62 9.35 -3.38
N GLN A 376 -22.98 8.22 -3.05
CA GLN A 376 -21.66 8.19 -2.43
C GLN A 376 -20.57 8.73 -3.36
N ILE A 377 -20.60 8.37 -4.65
CA ILE A 377 -19.69 8.88 -5.67
C ILE A 377 -19.88 10.39 -5.85
N ALA A 378 -21.14 10.85 -5.96
CA ALA A 378 -21.44 12.28 -6.09
C ALA A 378 -20.99 13.09 -4.85
N ALA A 379 -21.05 12.50 -3.65
CA ALA A 379 -20.50 13.13 -2.45
C ALA A 379 -18.97 13.18 -2.48
N LEU A 380 -18.34 12.09 -2.91
CA LEU A 380 -16.89 11.98 -3.06
C LEU A 380 -16.35 12.95 -4.12
N ASP A 381 -17.09 13.25 -5.18
CA ASP A 381 -16.70 14.19 -6.23
C ASP A 381 -16.74 15.66 -5.78
N LYS A 382 -17.52 15.98 -4.74
CA LYS A 382 -17.50 17.30 -4.11
C LYS A 382 -16.29 17.50 -3.18
N GLN A 383 -15.62 16.41 -2.81
CA GLN A 383 -14.49 16.46 -1.90
C GLN A 383 -13.21 16.90 -2.63
N VAL A 384 -12.60 17.97 -2.14
CA VAL A 384 -11.30 18.47 -2.59
C VAL A 384 -10.18 17.81 -1.78
N GLY A 385 -9.25 17.14 -2.47
CA GLY A 385 -8.11 16.47 -1.85
C GLY A 385 -8.41 15.09 -1.23
N ALA A 386 -7.34 14.38 -0.91
CA ALA A 386 -7.38 13.07 -0.28
C ALA A 386 -7.73 13.14 1.21
N VAL A 387 -8.45 12.14 1.71
CA VAL A 387 -8.65 11.89 3.15
C VAL A 387 -8.19 10.45 3.42
N PRO A 388 -6.90 10.24 3.70
CA PRO A 388 -6.38 8.90 3.91
C PRO A 388 -6.76 8.37 5.30
N PRO A 389 -6.97 7.05 5.46
CA PRO A 389 -7.26 6.46 6.76
C PRO A 389 -6.06 6.56 7.70
N ARG A 390 -6.32 6.89 8.97
CA ARG A 390 -5.29 7.03 10.00
C ARG A 390 -4.83 5.69 10.57
N GLN A 391 -3.52 5.50 10.72
CA GLN A 391 -2.85 4.29 11.22
C GLN A 391 -1.59 4.64 12.06
N SER A 392 -1.01 3.64 12.72
CA SER A 392 0.33 3.79 13.34
C SER A 392 1.39 3.88 12.25
N MET A 393 2.36 4.78 12.41
CA MET A 393 3.40 5.07 11.40
C MET A 393 4.82 4.71 11.87
N LYS A 394 4.95 3.97 12.98
CA LYS A 394 6.22 3.38 13.40
C LYS A 394 6.65 2.35 12.36
N ASP A 395 7.82 2.54 11.77
CA ASP A 395 8.36 1.72 10.67
C ASP A 395 7.43 1.55 9.45
N ALA A 396 6.41 2.39 9.32
CA ALA A 396 5.43 2.38 8.23
C ALA A 396 5.34 3.76 7.57
N SER A 397 5.03 3.80 6.28
CA SER A 397 4.87 5.05 5.52
C SER A 397 4.00 4.85 4.29
N GLY A 398 3.16 5.83 4.01
CA GLY A 398 2.51 6.04 2.72
C GLY A 398 3.40 6.81 1.74
N ALA A 399 4.43 7.51 2.24
CA ALA A 399 5.40 8.25 1.44
C ALA A 399 6.51 7.37 0.89
N SER A 400 7.34 6.77 1.76
CA SER A 400 8.46 5.95 1.35
C SER A 400 8.23 4.45 1.55
N GLN A 401 8.67 3.66 0.58
CA GLN A 401 8.51 2.21 0.60
C GLN A 401 9.80 1.53 0.16
N MET A 402 10.16 0.44 0.83
CA MET A 402 11.32 -0.36 0.45
C MET A 402 10.85 -1.54 -0.39
N ASP A 403 11.40 -1.69 -1.60
CA ASP A 403 11.11 -2.87 -2.41
C ASP A 403 11.73 -4.11 -1.74
N PRO A 404 10.96 -5.16 -1.43
CA PRO A 404 11.48 -6.31 -0.68
C PRO A 404 12.47 -7.15 -1.49
N LYS A 405 12.47 -7.05 -2.82
CA LYS A 405 13.37 -7.82 -3.70
C LYS A 405 14.65 -7.05 -4.01
N SER A 406 14.53 -5.81 -4.46
CA SER A 406 15.67 -4.98 -4.86
C SER A 406 16.30 -4.26 -3.67
N GLN A 407 15.56 -4.07 -2.58
CA GLN A 407 15.96 -3.25 -1.42
C GLN A 407 16.26 -1.79 -1.79
N VAL A 408 15.76 -1.34 -2.94
CA VAL A 408 15.77 0.06 -3.36
C VAL A 408 14.54 0.72 -2.77
N THR A 409 14.75 1.86 -2.11
CA THR A 409 13.64 2.68 -1.58
C THR A 409 12.95 3.43 -2.74
N SER A 410 11.66 3.65 -2.62
CA SER A 410 10.89 4.59 -3.45
C SER A 410 10.22 5.65 -2.58
N LEU A 411 9.92 6.80 -3.17
CA LEU A 411 9.11 7.87 -2.61
C LEU A 411 7.93 8.11 -3.55
N TYR A 412 6.70 7.93 -3.07
CA TYR A 412 5.46 8.00 -3.86
C TYR A 412 5.51 7.21 -5.18
N GLY A 413 6.17 6.04 -5.14
CA GLY A 413 6.32 5.14 -6.28
C GLY A 413 7.48 5.45 -7.23
N VAL A 414 8.23 6.54 -7.01
CA VAL A 414 9.46 6.85 -7.75
C VAL A 414 10.65 6.24 -7.00
N SER A 415 11.41 5.36 -7.64
CA SER A 415 12.59 4.77 -6.99
C SER A 415 13.67 5.83 -6.72
N MET A 416 14.53 5.64 -5.72
CA MET A 416 15.65 6.55 -5.48
C MET A 416 16.63 6.61 -6.67
N LEU A 417 16.63 5.58 -7.54
CA LEU A 417 17.43 5.57 -8.77
C LEU A 417 16.82 6.49 -9.84
N ASP A 418 15.49 6.51 -9.96
CA ASP A 418 14.80 7.43 -10.87
C ASP A 418 14.87 8.87 -10.35
N ALA A 419 14.66 9.06 -9.04
CA ALA A 419 14.79 10.36 -8.38
C ALA A 419 16.19 10.97 -8.54
N ALA A 420 17.23 10.14 -8.63
CA ALA A 420 18.61 10.58 -8.86
C ALA A 420 18.87 11.16 -10.26
N GLN A 421 17.96 10.94 -11.20
CA GLN A 421 18.00 11.55 -12.53
C GLN A 421 17.20 12.86 -12.58
N TYR A 422 16.53 13.22 -11.48
CA TYR A 422 15.71 14.42 -11.41
C TYR A 422 16.51 15.62 -10.89
N PRO A 423 16.28 16.82 -11.47
CA PRO A 423 16.74 18.07 -10.88
C PRO A 423 16.20 18.26 -9.45
N LEU A 424 16.88 19.10 -8.66
CA LEU A 424 16.50 19.35 -7.27
C LEU A 424 15.06 19.85 -7.14
N GLU A 425 14.63 20.76 -8.01
CA GLU A 425 13.26 21.30 -8.03
C GLU A 425 12.20 20.23 -8.33
N THR A 426 12.52 19.23 -9.17
CA THR A 426 11.64 18.08 -9.44
C THR A 426 11.54 17.17 -8.22
N ASN A 427 12.63 17.00 -7.46
CA ASN A 427 12.61 16.27 -6.21
C ASN A 427 11.85 17.02 -5.09
N VAL A 428 11.85 18.37 -5.10
CA VAL A 428 10.97 19.17 -4.23
C VAL A 428 9.49 18.91 -4.57
N SER A 429 9.13 18.93 -5.87
CA SER A 429 7.77 18.57 -6.32
C SER A 429 7.40 17.16 -5.88
N LEU A 430 8.27 16.17 -6.10
CA LEU A 430 8.01 14.79 -5.71
C LEU A 430 7.72 14.67 -4.21
N ALA A 431 8.54 15.31 -3.37
CA ALA A 431 8.41 15.23 -1.92
C ALA A 431 7.13 15.89 -1.38
N LEU A 432 6.72 17.03 -1.95
CA LEU A 432 5.60 17.84 -1.43
C LEU A 432 4.26 17.59 -2.14
N LEU A 433 4.29 17.14 -3.40
CA LEU A 433 3.11 17.04 -4.28
C LEU A 433 2.83 15.60 -4.73
N HIS A 434 3.66 14.64 -4.31
CA HIS A 434 3.55 13.22 -4.61
C HIS A 434 3.71 12.87 -6.10
N GLU A 435 4.33 13.78 -6.87
CA GLU A 435 4.68 13.60 -8.27
C GLU A 435 5.78 14.58 -8.71
N PRO A 436 6.61 14.22 -9.70
CA PRO A 436 7.77 15.02 -10.13
C PRO A 436 7.42 16.38 -10.76
N GLY A 437 6.17 16.57 -11.19
CA GLY A 437 5.73 17.79 -11.87
C GLY A 437 6.29 17.96 -13.29
N GLY A 438 5.89 19.05 -13.94
CA GLY A 438 6.32 19.44 -15.28
C GLY A 438 7.29 20.63 -15.31
N MET A 439 7.57 21.17 -16.50
CA MET A 439 8.45 22.34 -16.67
C MET A 439 7.92 23.59 -15.96
N ASN A 440 6.60 23.81 -15.96
CA ASN A 440 5.98 24.92 -15.27
C ASN A 440 6.19 24.83 -13.75
N ASP A 441 6.01 23.64 -13.18
CA ASP A 441 6.19 23.41 -11.73
C ASP A 441 7.63 23.65 -11.31
N ARG A 442 8.60 23.25 -12.16
CA ARG A 442 10.01 23.56 -11.96
C ARG A 442 10.27 25.07 -11.95
N ALA A 443 9.68 25.83 -12.88
CA ALA A 443 9.83 27.29 -12.91
C ALA A 443 9.27 27.95 -11.64
N LEU A 444 8.08 27.52 -11.22
CA LEU A 444 7.42 27.98 -9.98
C LEU A 444 8.26 27.67 -8.73
N ILE A 445 8.73 26.42 -8.58
CA ILE A 445 9.55 25.98 -7.44
C ILE A 445 10.89 26.73 -7.40
N ASN A 446 11.54 26.90 -8.55
CA ASN A 446 12.81 27.63 -8.65
C ASN A 446 12.69 29.04 -8.06
N VAL A 447 11.65 29.79 -8.43
CA VAL A 447 11.43 31.16 -7.93
C VAL A 447 11.00 31.13 -6.46
N ALA A 448 10.03 30.29 -6.11
CA ALA A 448 9.42 30.29 -4.78
C ALA A 448 10.40 29.90 -3.68
N VAL A 449 11.20 28.84 -3.88
CA VAL A 449 12.22 28.43 -2.90
C VAL A 449 13.36 29.45 -2.86
N SER A 450 13.79 29.94 -4.02
CA SER A 450 14.93 30.86 -4.10
C SER A 450 14.68 32.22 -3.46
N ALA A 451 13.42 32.66 -3.42
CA ALA A 451 13.02 33.90 -2.76
C ALA A 451 13.31 33.93 -1.24
N PHE A 452 13.52 32.77 -0.62
CA PHE A 452 13.82 32.63 0.81
C PHE A 452 15.26 32.16 1.10
N LEU A 453 16.13 32.10 0.09
CA LEU A 453 17.55 31.75 0.28
C LEU A 453 18.34 32.88 0.93
N ASN A 454 18.13 34.12 0.48
CA ASN A 454 18.86 35.26 1.02
C ASN A 454 18.26 35.70 2.37
N LEU A 455 18.93 35.32 3.46
CA LEU A 455 18.54 35.63 4.83
C LEU A 455 19.15 36.93 5.38
N TYR A 456 19.65 37.83 4.52
CA TYR A 456 20.20 39.11 4.98
C TYR A 456 19.19 39.86 5.85
N GLY A 457 19.61 40.25 7.06
CA GLY A 457 18.76 40.92 8.04
C GLY A 457 17.71 40.03 8.75
N HIS A 458 17.64 38.73 8.42
CA HIS A 458 16.68 37.81 9.03
C HIS A 458 17.24 37.16 10.32
N PRO A 459 16.47 37.05 11.42
CA PRO A 459 16.97 36.48 12.69
C PRO A 459 17.45 35.03 12.59
N ALA A 460 16.92 34.25 11.64
CA ALA A 460 17.38 32.87 11.41
C ALA A 460 18.86 32.81 10.99
N LEU A 461 19.36 33.81 10.24
CA LEU A 461 20.77 33.88 9.87
C LEU A 461 21.65 34.15 11.10
N VAL A 462 21.19 35.03 11.99
CA VAL A 462 21.89 35.33 13.25
C VAL A 462 21.97 34.08 14.13
N ALA A 463 20.87 33.33 14.25
CA ALA A 463 20.84 32.07 15.01
C ALA A 463 21.77 31.01 14.40
N ALA A 464 21.75 30.85 13.07
CA ALA A 464 22.64 29.94 12.36
C ALA A 464 24.11 30.33 12.54
N GLN A 465 24.44 31.62 12.38
CA GLN A 465 25.80 32.11 12.53
C GLN A 465 26.32 31.95 13.97
N ALA A 466 25.49 32.25 14.97
CA ALA A 466 25.87 32.02 16.37
C ALA A 466 26.15 30.54 16.67
N ALA A 467 25.33 29.63 16.13
CA ALA A 467 25.59 28.19 16.25
C ALA A 467 26.89 27.77 15.54
N ARG A 468 27.15 28.33 14.35
CA ARG A 468 28.36 28.08 13.56
C ARG A 468 29.63 28.58 14.27
N ASP A 469 29.62 29.80 14.78
CA ASP A 469 30.74 30.42 15.50
C ASP A 469 31.06 29.67 16.80
N ALA A 470 30.04 29.04 17.41
CA ALA A 470 30.20 28.15 18.56
C ALA A 470 30.78 26.77 18.20
N GLY A 471 31.09 26.49 16.92
CA GLY A 471 31.68 25.24 16.46
C GLY A 471 30.69 24.07 16.34
N ASN A 472 29.39 24.34 16.25
CA ASN A 472 28.39 23.29 16.10
C ASN A 472 28.42 22.66 14.70
N ALA A 473 28.02 21.38 14.63
CA ALA A 473 27.87 20.67 13.37
C ALA A 473 26.74 21.25 12.49
N PRO A 474 26.79 21.06 11.16
CA PRO A 474 25.80 21.59 10.21
C PRO A 474 24.33 21.34 10.57
N ASN A 475 23.98 20.14 11.06
CA ASN A 475 22.61 19.82 11.45
C ASN A 475 22.10 20.71 12.60
N THR A 476 22.96 21.01 13.58
CA THR A 476 22.63 21.90 14.70
C THR A 476 22.52 23.36 14.23
N VAL A 477 23.37 23.79 13.30
CA VAL A 477 23.28 25.12 12.68
C VAL A 477 21.94 25.29 11.97
N LEU A 478 21.54 24.30 11.17
CA LEU A 478 20.23 24.30 10.50
C LEU A 478 19.07 24.22 11.49
N ALA A 479 19.20 23.46 12.58
CA ALA A 479 18.17 23.36 13.62
C ALA A 479 17.95 24.71 14.33
N ALA A 480 19.02 25.47 14.58
CA ALA A 480 18.93 26.82 15.13
C ALA A 480 18.13 27.74 14.20
N ALA A 481 18.40 27.71 12.89
CA ALA A 481 17.62 28.47 11.91
C ALA A 481 16.14 28.04 11.85
N ALA A 482 15.88 26.73 11.78
CA ALA A 482 14.52 26.18 11.75
C ALA A 482 13.67 26.61 12.97
N SER A 483 14.30 26.75 14.14
CA SER A 483 13.61 27.15 15.36
C SER A 483 13.00 28.57 15.30
N ILE A 484 13.53 29.42 14.42
CA ILE A 484 13.04 30.79 14.20
C ILE A 484 11.84 30.83 13.24
N ILE A 485 11.71 29.86 12.34
CA ILE A 485 10.68 29.81 11.28
C ILE A 485 9.40 29.15 11.82
N GLY A 486 8.78 29.79 12.81
CA GLY A 486 7.63 29.26 13.55
C GLY A 486 6.27 29.52 12.88
N PRO A 487 5.20 28.90 13.40
CA PRO A 487 3.86 28.89 12.80
C PRO A 487 3.20 30.27 12.66
N ARG A 488 3.54 31.24 13.54
CA ARG A 488 2.92 32.59 13.50
C ARG A 488 3.21 33.33 12.21
N GLY A 489 4.45 33.28 11.74
CA GLY A 489 4.85 33.88 10.46
C GLY A 489 4.38 33.11 9.23
N GLN A 490 3.60 32.03 9.42
CA GLN A 490 3.10 31.17 8.35
C GLN A 490 1.56 31.13 8.31
N SER A 491 0.89 31.83 9.23
CA SER A 491 -0.58 31.84 9.29
C SER A 491 -1.19 32.43 8.02
N ALA A 492 -0.81 33.68 7.67
CA ALA A 492 -1.30 34.39 6.50
C ALA A 492 -1.14 33.64 5.17
N PRO A 493 0.06 33.15 4.77
CA PRO A 493 0.19 32.46 3.47
C PRO A 493 -0.57 31.12 3.43
N ARG A 494 -0.74 30.44 4.56
CA ARG A 494 -1.51 29.19 4.64
C ARG A 494 -3.02 29.44 4.54
N GLU A 495 -3.50 30.49 5.20
CA GLU A 495 -4.89 30.97 5.08
C GLU A 495 -5.19 31.45 3.67
N ALA A 496 -4.26 32.15 3.03
CA ALA A 496 -4.34 32.57 1.64
C ALA A 496 -4.48 31.38 0.68
N VAL A 497 -3.69 30.31 0.83
CA VAL A 497 -3.84 29.08 0.02
C VAL A 497 -5.21 28.44 0.22
N ARG A 498 -5.67 28.37 1.47
CA ARG A 498 -6.99 27.82 1.80
C ARG A 498 -8.11 28.58 1.06
N ASP A 499 -8.06 29.91 1.12
CA ASP A 499 -9.06 30.79 0.53
C ASP A 499 -9.05 30.70 -1.01
N LEU A 500 -7.86 30.64 -1.64
CA LEU A 500 -7.74 30.37 -3.07
C LEU A 500 -8.33 29.01 -3.47
N ILE A 501 -8.10 27.97 -2.68
CA ILE A 501 -8.65 26.64 -2.97
C ILE A 501 -10.19 26.67 -2.94
N ASP A 502 -10.79 27.33 -1.94
CA ASP A 502 -12.25 27.42 -1.81
C ASP A 502 -12.88 28.26 -2.93
N ALA A 503 -12.29 29.42 -3.23
CA ALA A 503 -12.76 30.30 -4.29
C ALA A 503 -12.74 29.60 -5.66
N PHE A 504 -11.63 28.94 -6.00
CA PHE A 504 -11.46 28.33 -7.32
C PHE A 504 -12.16 26.97 -7.47
N ALA A 505 -12.41 26.24 -6.37
CA ALA A 505 -13.23 25.03 -6.41
C ALA A 505 -14.69 25.38 -6.75
N THR A 506 -15.18 26.53 -6.28
CA THR A 506 -16.54 27.01 -6.54
C THR A 506 -16.76 27.36 -8.01
N VAL A 507 -15.76 27.93 -8.68
CA VAL A 507 -15.80 28.25 -10.12
C VAL A 507 -15.30 27.10 -11.02
N LYS A 508 -15.00 25.94 -10.45
CA LYS A 508 -14.60 24.70 -11.16
C LYS A 508 -13.40 24.89 -12.09
N LEU A 509 -12.32 25.47 -11.57
CA LEU A 509 -11.05 25.51 -12.30
C LEU A 509 -10.55 24.08 -12.55
N GLU A 510 -10.36 23.70 -13.81
CA GLU A 510 -9.83 22.36 -14.15
C GLU A 510 -8.30 22.35 -14.20
N ASN A 511 -7.69 23.37 -14.80
CA ASN A 511 -6.25 23.49 -14.99
C ASN A 511 -5.74 24.85 -14.48
N ALA A 512 -4.85 24.83 -13.48
CA ALA A 512 -4.25 26.01 -12.88
C ALA A 512 -3.25 26.77 -13.79
N THR A 513 -2.96 26.23 -14.97
CA THR A 513 -2.10 26.88 -15.98
C THR A 513 -2.90 27.38 -17.19
N ASP A 514 -4.23 27.30 -17.15
CA ASP A 514 -5.09 27.78 -18.23
C ASP A 514 -5.16 29.31 -18.26
N GLU A 515 -4.43 29.89 -19.22
CA GLU A 515 -4.38 31.33 -19.47
C GLU A 515 -5.70 31.89 -20.03
N SER A 516 -6.62 31.04 -20.50
CA SER A 516 -7.93 31.47 -21.00
C SER A 516 -9.03 31.45 -19.94
N PHE A 517 -8.74 30.91 -18.76
CA PHE A 517 -9.73 30.76 -17.69
C PHE A 517 -10.25 32.12 -17.18
N ASP A 518 -11.58 32.26 -17.15
CA ASP A 518 -12.27 33.42 -16.59
C ASP A 518 -12.46 33.26 -15.08
N TYR A 519 -11.62 33.97 -14.32
CA TYR A 519 -11.66 34.01 -12.85
C TYR A 519 -12.51 35.16 -12.29
N SER A 520 -13.31 35.86 -13.10
CA SER A 520 -14.15 36.99 -12.63
C SER A 520 -15.17 36.62 -11.55
N ARG A 521 -15.52 35.33 -11.46
CA ARG A 521 -16.46 34.79 -10.47
C ARG A 521 -15.76 34.20 -9.23
N ALA A 522 -14.43 34.20 -9.19
CA ALA A 522 -13.67 33.71 -8.04
C ALA A 522 -13.59 34.83 -7.00
N GLU A 523 -14.20 34.61 -5.84
CA GLU A 523 -14.23 35.57 -4.74
C GLU A 523 -13.47 34.99 -3.54
N VAL A 524 -12.35 35.64 -3.20
CA VAL A 524 -11.63 35.39 -1.95
C VAL A 524 -12.31 36.12 -0.79
N THR A 525 -12.19 35.56 0.41
CA THR A 525 -12.89 36.06 1.60
C THR A 525 -12.14 37.17 2.32
N ASP A 526 -10.81 37.22 2.24
CA ASP A 526 -9.99 38.29 2.83
C ASP A 526 -8.91 38.80 1.87
N LEU A 527 -9.14 40.00 1.29
CA LEU A 527 -8.19 40.64 0.38
C LEU A 527 -6.85 40.98 1.04
N ASN A 528 -6.82 41.21 2.36
CA ASN A 528 -5.59 41.61 3.05
C ASN A 528 -4.56 40.48 3.12
N LEU A 529 -4.98 39.23 2.86
CA LEU A 529 -4.08 38.09 2.74
C LEU A 529 -3.25 38.12 1.44
N PHE A 530 -3.69 38.89 0.45
CA PHE A 530 -3.11 38.88 -0.89
C PHE A 530 -2.44 40.19 -1.27
N VAL A 531 -3.06 41.33 -0.92
CA VAL A 531 -2.62 42.66 -1.34
C VAL A 531 -2.47 43.61 -0.14
N GLY A 532 -1.53 44.55 -0.27
CA GLY A 532 -1.27 45.62 0.68
C GLY A 532 -1.38 47.01 0.04
N SER A 533 -1.26 48.05 0.87
CA SER A 533 -1.29 49.44 0.42
C SER A 533 0.05 49.94 -0.16
N GLU A 534 1.15 49.25 0.15
CA GLU A 534 2.51 49.65 -0.22
C GLU A 534 3.19 48.55 -1.05
N PRO A 535 4.09 48.92 -1.98
CA PRO A 535 4.89 47.96 -2.73
C PRO A 535 5.73 47.01 -1.87
N ASP A 536 5.52 45.70 -2.02
CA ASP A 536 6.42 44.68 -1.49
C ASP A 536 7.52 44.34 -2.51
N LEU A 537 8.77 44.71 -2.19
CA LEU A 537 9.93 44.51 -3.07
C LEU A 537 10.20 43.03 -3.36
N ARG A 538 9.97 42.14 -2.38
CA ARG A 538 10.18 40.72 -2.57
C ARG A 538 9.07 40.12 -3.43
N ALA A 539 7.82 40.53 -3.24
CA ALA A 539 6.71 40.14 -4.11
C ALA A 539 6.98 40.53 -5.57
N ARG A 540 7.44 41.76 -5.82
CA ARG A 540 7.82 42.22 -7.17
C ARG A 540 8.98 41.42 -7.77
N ALA A 541 9.99 41.07 -6.98
CA ALA A 541 11.09 40.24 -7.43
C ALA A 541 10.63 38.80 -7.79
N ILE A 542 9.73 38.23 -7.00
CA ILE A 542 9.11 36.92 -7.29
C ILE A 542 8.34 36.98 -8.61
N LEU A 543 7.45 37.97 -8.79
CA LEU A 543 6.67 38.14 -10.02
C LEU A 543 7.57 38.34 -11.26
N ALA A 544 8.63 39.14 -11.13
CA ALA A 544 9.62 39.31 -12.19
C ALA A 544 10.32 37.98 -12.55
N GLY A 545 10.72 37.21 -11.53
CA GLY A 545 11.30 35.87 -11.71
C GLY A 545 10.36 34.89 -12.40
N LEU A 546 9.07 34.88 -12.03
CA LEU A 546 8.05 34.07 -12.67
C LEU A 546 7.91 34.42 -14.16
N LYS A 547 7.84 35.72 -14.47
CA LYS A 547 7.75 36.21 -15.84
C LYS A 547 8.98 35.88 -16.67
N ALA A 548 10.18 36.04 -16.11
CA ALA A 548 11.44 35.72 -16.79
C ALA A 548 11.55 34.24 -17.17
N ARG A 549 10.87 33.36 -16.41
CA ARG A 549 10.85 31.91 -16.63
C ARG A 549 9.63 31.41 -17.40
N ASP A 550 8.79 32.31 -17.94
CA ASP A 550 7.55 31.96 -18.63
C ASP A 550 6.62 31.05 -17.77
N ALA A 551 6.60 31.30 -16.45
CA ALA A 551 5.79 30.52 -15.52
C ALA A 551 4.31 30.91 -15.63
N LYS A 552 3.45 29.92 -15.82
CA LYS A 552 2.00 30.06 -15.98
C LYS A 552 1.28 29.75 -14.69
N SER A 553 0.38 30.64 -14.30
CA SER A 553 -0.47 30.46 -13.12
C SER A 553 -1.72 31.31 -13.21
N THR A 554 -2.89 30.67 -13.20
CA THR A 554 -4.18 31.35 -13.09
C THR A 554 -4.30 32.11 -11.78
N PHE A 555 -3.77 31.56 -10.69
CA PHE A 555 -3.79 32.18 -9.36
C PHE A 555 -2.91 33.44 -9.28
N VAL A 556 -1.73 33.45 -9.91
CA VAL A 556 -0.85 34.63 -9.94
C VAL A 556 -1.54 35.77 -10.70
N ARG A 557 -2.11 35.47 -11.88
CA ARG A 557 -2.89 36.47 -12.64
C ARG A 557 -4.07 37.02 -11.86
N TYR A 558 -4.75 36.15 -11.11
CA TYR A 558 -5.84 36.56 -10.22
C TYR A 558 -5.35 37.56 -9.18
N ILE A 559 -4.27 37.26 -8.46
CA ILE A 559 -3.70 38.18 -7.46
C ILE A 559 -3.23 39.49 -8.09
N GLU A 560 -2.60 39.46 -9.26
CA GLU A 560 -2.20 40.68 -9.99
C GLU A 560 -3.40 41.53 -10.44
N SER A 561 -4.60 40.94 -10.52
CA SER A 561 -5.84 41.65 -10.86
C SER A 561 -6.56 42.28 -9.66
N LEU A 562 -6.17 41.90 -8.43
CA LEU A 562 -6.79 42.42 -7.22
C LEU A 562 -6.44 43.89 -6.97
N PRO A 563 -7.33 44.66 -6.31
CA PRO A 563 -7.07 46.06 -6.00
C PRO A 563 -6.02 46.21 -4.88
N GLY A 564 -4.79 46.57 -5.22
CA GLY A 564 -3.70 46.83 -4.28
C GLY A 564 -2.35 46.35 -4.82
N GLU A 565 -1.30 46.44 -4.01
CA GLU A 565 0.02 45.90 -4.35
C GLU A 565 0.14 44.46 -3.83
N PRO A 566 0.46 43.45 -4.67
CA PRO A 566 0.64 42.08 -4.22
C PRO A 566 1.68 41.95 -3.10
N THR A 567 1.35 41.19 -2.06
CA THR A 567 2.25 40.88 -0.93
C THR A 567 3.06 39.61 -1.21
N THR A 568 4.20 39.44 -0.53
CA THR A 568 5.00 38.21 -0.63
C THR A 568 4.17 36.97 -0.28
N ASP A 569 3.36 37.04 0.78
CA ASP A 569 2.53 35.92 1.24
C ASP A 569 1.44 35.58 0.22
N GLY A 570 0.80 36.59 -0.37
CA GLY A 570 -0.19 36.41 -1.44
C GLY A 570 0.42 35.74 -2.67
N VAL A 571 1.53 36.27 -3.19
CA VAL A 571 2.20 35.70 -4.37
C VAL A 571 2.69 34.28 -4.11
N LEU A 572 3.26 34.01 -2.93
CA LEU A 572 3.65 32.66 -2.51
C LEU A 572 2.43 31.72 -2.46
N ALA A 573 1.31 32.18 -1.91
CA ALA A 573 0.08 31.40 -1.86
C ALA A 573 -0.45 31.06 -3.26
N ALA A 574 -0.40 31.99 -4.22
CA ALA A 574 -0.77 31.69 -5.61
C ALA A 574 0.14 30.66 -6.26
N ILE A 575 1.46 30.75 -6.05
CA ILE A 575 2.41 29.75 -6.56
C ILE A 575 2.07 28.38 -5.95
N CYS A 576 1.88 28.31 -4.63
CA CYS A 576 1.54 27.08 -3.93
C CYS A 576 0.19 26.50 -4.38
N ALA A 577 -0.84 27.34 -4.56
CA ALA A 577 -2.14 26.90 -5.07
C ALA A 577 -2.02 26.33 -6.49
N THR A 578 -1.19 26.94 -7.34
CA THR A 578 -0.92 26.45 -8.70
C THR A 578 -0.30 25.06 -8.69
N LEU A 579 0.76 24.89 -7.90
CA LEU A 579 1.48 23.63 -7.72
C LEU A 579 0.57 22.52 -7.15
N ALA A 580 -0.25 22.86 -6.15
CA ALA A 580 -1.11 21.92 -5.46
C ALA A 580 -2.37 21.54 -6.25
N TRP A 581 -2.87 22.39 -7.16
CA TRP A 581 -4.19 22.24 -7.77
C TRP A 581 -4.40 20.89 -8.45
N GLY A 582 -3.50 20.52 -9.37
CA GLY A 582 -3.58 19.25 -10.10
C GLY A 582 -3.58 18.03 -9.17
N PRO A 583 -2.55 17.87 -8.32
CA PRO A 583 -2.50 16.80 -7.32
C PRO A 583 -3.71 16.77 -6.39
N LEU A 584 -4.24 17.92 -5.98
CA LEU A 584 -5.39 18.04 -5.09
C LEU A 584 -6.69 17.58 -5.76
N MET A 585 -6.95 18.02 -7.00
CA MET A 585 -8.12 17.59 -7.80
C MET A 585 -8.05 16.10 -8.14
N ARG A 586 -6.85 15.55 -8.33
CA ARG A 586 -6.61 14.11 -8.52
C ARG A 586 -6.59 13.31 -7.21
N LYS A 587 -6.85 13.94 -6.06
CA LYS A 587 -6.85 13.31 -4.73
C LYS A 587 -5.54 12.56 -4.42
N ARG A 588 -4.40 13.11 -4.88
CA ARG A 588 -3.04 12.61 -4.56
C ARG A 588 -2.51 13.17 -3.24
N ILE A 589 -2.79 14.44 -2.99
CA ILE A 589 -2.46 15.14 -1.75
C ILE A 589 -3.73 15.51 -1.00
N SER A 590 -3.63 15.74 0.30
CA SER A 590 -4.74 16.26 1.08
C SER A 590 -4.80 17.79 0.98
N ARG A 591 -5.91 18.35 1.45
CA ARG A 591 -6.05 19.79 1.63
C ARG A 591 -5.03 20.34 2.65
N LEU A 592 -4.73 19.58 3.71
CA LEU A 592 -3.70 19.93 4.69
C LEU A 592 -2.31 20.03 4.04
N SER A 593 -1.95 19.11 3.15
CA SER A 593 -0.66 19.12 2.45
C SER A 593 -0.56 20.38 1.57
N ALA A 594 -1.62 20.71 0.83
CA ALA A 594 -1.68 21.94 0.02
C ALA A 594 -1.56 23.21 0.89
N GLU A 595 -2.32 23.29 1.98
CA GLU A 595 -2.29 24.40 2.94
C GLU A 595 -0.96 24.49 3.71
N SER A 596 -0.12 23.46 3.69
CA SER A 596 1.20 23.46 4.35
C SER A 596 2.34 23.84 3.41
N LEU A 597 2.06 23.90 2.10
CA LEU A 597 3.06 24.08 1.05
C LEU A 597 3.87 25.40 1.17
N PRO A 598 3.27 26.57 1.48
CA PRO A 598 4.04 27.81 1.67
C PRO A 598 5.10 27.68 2.77
N TRP A 599 4.75 27.01 3.87
CA TRP A 599 5.66 26.80 4.99
C TRP A 599 6.82 25.89 4.62
N TRP A 600 6.55 24.81 3.86
CA TRP A 600 7.61 23.95 3.33
C TRP A 600 8.57 24.70 2.41
N ILE A 601 8.06 25.50 1.47
CA ILE A 601 8.88 26.29 0.55
C ILE A 601 9.80 27.24 1.32
N GLN A 602 9.26 27.98 2.29
CA GLN A 602 10.06 28.89 3.09
C GLN A 602 11.09 28.15 3.96
N LEU A 603 10.73 27.02 4.57
CA LEU A 603 11.67 26.19 5.34
C LEU A 603 12.81 25.70 4.45
N PHE A 604 12.53 25.21 3.25
CA PHE A 604 13.58 24.71 2.35
C PHE A 604 14.52 25.83 1.89
N GLY A 605 13.98 26.97 1.45
CA GLY A 605 14.80 28.12 1.07
C GLY A 605 15.64 28.62 2.24
N SER A 606 15.02 28.79 3.42
CA SER A 606 15.73 29.30 4.59
C SER A 606 16.79 28.34 5.11
N LEU A 607 16.60 27.02 5.03
CA LEU A 607 17.61 26.06 5.50
C LEU A 607 18.77 25.91 4.51
N ILE A 608 18.52 25.98 3.20
CA ILE A 608 19.59 26.08 2.22
C ILE A 608 20.35 27.41 2.41
N GLY A 609 19.66 28.51 2.66
CA GLY A 609 20.27 29.81 2.96
C GLY A 609 21.09 29.78 4.25
N ALA A 610 20.55 29.21 5.32
CA ALA A 610 21.20 29.16 6.64
C ALA A 610 22.45 28.28 6.69
N SER A 611 22.64 27.38 5.73
CA SER A 611 23.88 26.60 5.60
C SER A 611 25.07 27.51 5.26
N VAL A 612 24.80 28.65 4.63
CA VAL A 612 25.78 29.63 4.18
C VAL A 612 26.19 30.57 5.32
N PRO A 613 27.48 30.93 5.45
CA PRO A 613 27.95 31.94 6.39
C PRO A 613 27.37 33.35 6.14
N SER A 614 27.20 34.14 7.19
CA SER A 614 26.53 35.45 7.12
C SER A 614 27.21 36.49 6.22
N ASP A 615 28.51 36.39 5.99
CA ASP A 615 29.29 37.28 5.12
C ASP A 615 29.02 37.07 3.62
N GLN A 616 28.34 35.98 3.26
CA GLN A 616 27.90 35.68 1.89
C GLN A 616 26.45 36.09 1.62
N HIS A 617 25.79 36.73 2.60
CA HIS A 617 24.48 37.34 2.45
C HIS A 617 24.62 38.87 2.33
N GLY A 618 24.11 39.44 1.25
CA GLY A 618 24.05 40.88 1.03
C GLY A 618 22.62 41.39 0.91
N PRO A 619 22.39 42.71 0.92
CA PRO A 619 21.06 43.29 0.73
C PRO A 619 20.41 42.84 -0.59
N ASP A 620 21.20 42.75 -1.67
CA ASP A 620 20.74 42.37 -3.00
C ASP A 620 21.52 41.19 -3.61
N SER A 621 22.32 40.47 -2.81
CA SER A 621 23.13 39.34 -3.29
C SER A 621 23.15 38.14 -2.35
N PHE A 622 23.30 36.95 -2.93
CA PHE A 622 23.43 35.69 -2.21
C PHE A 622 24.58 34.88 -2.80
N CYS A 623 25.55 34.49 -1.96
CA CYS A 623 26.77 33.79 -2.38
C CYS A 623 27.49 34.49 -3.53
N GLY A 624 27.53 35.83 -3.55
CA GLY A 624 28.15 36.62 -4.62
C GLY A 624 27.42 36.63 -5.97
N VAL A 625 26.14 36.22 -6.02
CA VAL A 625 25.25 36.39 -7.18
C VAL A 625 24.15 37.38 -6.84
N GLU A 626 23.74 38.23 -7.77
CA GLU A 626 22.59 39.12 -7.59
C GLU A 626 21.31 38.30 -7.35
N THR A 627 20.50 38.70 -6.37
CA THR A 627 19.24 38.03 -6.02
C THR A 627 18.31 37.98 -7.23
N LYS A 628 18.33 39.01 -8.06
CA LYS A 628 17.61 39.05 -9.35
C LYS A 628 18.01 37.89 -10.26
N THR A 629 19.31 37.70 -10.51
CA THR A 629 19.83 36.60 -11.33
C THR A 629 19.50 35.23 -10.74
N VAL A 630 19.50 35.09 -9.41
CA VAL A 630 19.07 33.86 -8.74
C VAL A 630 17.61 33.54 -9.07
N LEU A 631 16.72 34.54 -9.00
CA LEU A 631 15.29 34.36 -9.26
C LEU A 631 14.98 34.18 -10.75
N GLU A 632 15.60 34.94 -11.65
CA GLU A 632 15.27 34.97 -13.07
C GLU A 632 15.95 33.86 -13.89
N GLU A 633 17.19 33.49 -13.55
CA GLU A 633 18.04 32.66 -14.42
C GLU A 633 18.45 31.32 -13.80
N ARG A 634 18.92 31.32 -12.54
CA ARG A 634 19.58 30.14 -11.94
C ARG A 634 18.61 29.07 -11.50
N SER A 635 18.92 27.80 -11.75
CA SER A 635 18.16 26.70 -11.15
C SER A 635 18.41 26.62 -9.64
N LEU A 636 17.45 26.06 -8.91
CA LEU A 636 17.59 25.75 -7.49
C LEU A 636 18.76 24.78 -7.27
N GLY A 637 18.97 23.83 -8.18
CA GLY A 637 20.12 22.92 -8.16
C GLY A 637 21.47 23.64 -8.22
N GLU A 638 21.66 24.56 -9.16
CA GLU A 638 22.88 25.39 -9.25
C GLU A 638 23.08 26.24 -8.01
N THR A 639 22.00 26.83 -7.51
CA THR A 639 22.06 27.74 -6.36
C THR A 639 22.36 26.97 -5.07
N ALA A 640 21.77 25.78 -4.88
CA ALA A 640 22.07 24.89 -3.75
C ALA A 640 23.50 24.34 -3.82
N PHE A 641 24.01 24.02 -5.01
CA PHE A 641 25.41 23.65 -5.21
C PHE A 641 26.34 24.78 -4.77
N ARG A 642 26.07 26.02 -5.22
CA ARG A 642 26.86 27.20 -4.83
C ARG A 642 26.72 27.50 -3.34
N ALA A 643 25.55 27.33 -2.73
CA ALA A 643 25.38 27.49 -1.30
C ALA A 643 26.23 26.50 -0.50
N LEU A 644 26.31 25.25 -0.96
CA LEU A 644 27.05 24.19 -0.28
C LEU A 644 28.56 24.30 -0.47
N PHE A 645 29.02 24.62 -1.68
CA PHE A 645 30.43 24.57 -2.06
C PHE A 645 31.05 25.94 -2.33
N GLY A 646 30.30 27.04 -2.34
CA GLY A 646 30.85 28.35 -2.74
C GLY A 646 31.47 28.38 -4.15
N LEU A 647 31.13 27.41 -5.01
CA LEU A 647 31.66 27.25 -6.36
C LEU A 647 30.54 27.41 -7.40
N SER A 648 30.93 27.72 -8.64
CA SER A 648 30.04 27.62 -9.79
C SER A 648 30.18 26.22 -10.40
N PRO A 649 29.10 25.43 -10.53
CA PRO A 649 29.20 24.06 -11.04
C PRO A 649 29.45 24.04 -12.56
N GLY A 650 30.31 23.13 -13.02
CA GLY A 650 30.29 22.65 -14.41
C GLY A 650 29.16 21.65 -14.65
N THR A 651 28.95 21.22 -15.90
CA THR A 651 27.90 20.26 -16.27
C THR A 651 28.04 18.90 -15.56
N SER A 652 29.28 18.39 -15.43
CA SER A 652 29.54 17.11 -14.75
C SER A 652 29.40 17.22 -13.22
N ASP A 653 29.76 18.38 -12.64
CA ASP A 653 29.60 18.65 -11.21
C ASP A 653 28.12 18.72 -10.84
N LEU A 654 27.34 19.48 -11.62
CA LEU A 654 25.90 19.62 -11.38
C LEU A 654 25.19 18.28 -11.51
N PHE A 655 25.58 17.46 -12.49
CA PHE A 655 25.07 16.10 -12.63
C PHE A 655 25.42 15.21 -11.43
N SER A 656 26.68 15.23 -10.98
CA SER A 656 27.12 14.46 -9.81
C SER A 656 26.39 14.89 -8.53
N PHE A 657 26.14 16.20 -8.37
CA PHE A 657 25.34 16.75 -7.29
C PHE A 657 23.87 16.30 -7.35
N GLN A 658 23.24 16.33 -8.53
CA GLN A 658 21.86 15.86 -8.72
C GLN A 658 21.70 14.37 -8.41
N LEU A 659 22.67 13.56 -8.85
CA LEU A 659 22.72 12.13 -8.55
C LEU A 659 22.77 11.88 -7.03
N LEU A 660 23.59 12.64 -6.30
CA LEU A 660 23.62 12.59 -4.83
C LEU A 660 22.29 13.01 -4.20
N VAL A 661 21.68 14.10 -4.68
CA VAL A 661 20.40 14.59 -4.17
C VAL A 661 19.32 13.51 -4.25
N GLY A 662 19.12 12.88 -5.41
CA GLY A 662 18.04 11.90 -5.52
C GLY A 662 18.33 10.57 -4.82
N LEU A 663 19.59 10.10 -4.81
CA LEU A 663 19.96 8.87 -4.09
C LEU A 663 19.78 8.99 -2.57
N LEU A 664 19.94 10.20 -2.03
CA LEU A 664 19.90 10.47 -0.59
C LEU A 664 18.54 10.96 -0.09
N LEU A 665 17.55 11.08 -0.97
CA LEU A 665 16.21 11.58 -0.66
C LEU A 665 15.55 10.75 0.46
N SER A 666 15.54 9.41 0.33
CA SER A 666 15.05 8.49 1.36
C SER A 666 15.87 7.19 1.42
N ASN A 667 15.82 6.53 2.58
CA ASN A 667 16.35 5.17 2.76
C ASN A 667 15.35 4.31 3.54
N GLY A 668 14.06 4.67 3.43
CA GLY A 668 12.94 3.97 4.03
C GLY A 668 12.44 4.60 5.34
N PRO A 669 11.25 4.17 5.78
CA PRO A 669 10.52 4.80 6.87
C PRO A 669 11.08 4.49 8.27
N GLY A 670 11.86 3.42 8.41
CA GLY A 670 12.53 3.03 9.66
C GLY A 670 13.86 3.75 9.92
N THR A 671 14.26 4.69 9.07
CA THR A 671 15.50 5.45 9.28
C THR A 671 15.39 6.37 10.50
N ILE A 672 16.49 6.55 11.23
CA ILE A 672 16.54 7.37 12.46
C ILE A 672 16.09 8.82 12.16
N SER A 673 16.49 9.37 11.01
CA SER A 673 16.05 10.69 10.54
C SER A 673 14.53 10.79 10.32
N ALA A 674 13.91 9.79 9.69
CA ALA A 674 12.46 9.74 9.50
C ALA A 674 11.71 9.50 10.82
N GLN A 675 12.23 8.64 11.69
CA GLN A 675 11.64 8.36 13.00
C GLN A 675 11.71 9.58 13.93
N GLY A 676 12.81 10.35 13.91
CA GLY A 676 12.93 11.61 14.62
C GLY A 676 11.88 12.64 14.18
N ALA A 677 11.68 12.77 12.86
CA ALA A 677 10.66 13.63 12.27
C ALA A 677 9.23 13.21 12.67
N LYS A 678 8.89 11.93 12.51
CA LYS A 678 7.58 11.38 12.91
C LYS A 678 7.33 11.45 14.42
N GLY A 679 8.36 11.26 15.22
CA GLY A 679 8.30 11.41 16.67
C GLY A 679 7.93 12.84 17.06
N ALA A 680 8.52 13.85 16.41
CA ALA A 680 8.21 15.24 16.65
C ALA A 680 6.77 15.62 16.27
N VAL A 681 6.25 15.08 15.16
CA VAL A 681 4.82 15.21 14.79
C VAL A 681 3.92 14.51 15.80
N SER A 682 4.28 13.29 16.25
CA SER A 682 3.55 12.54 17.27
C SER A 682 3.46 13.29 18.59
N ALA A 683 4.50 14.04 18.94
CA ALA A 683 4.52 14.86 20.14
C ALA A 683 3.51 16.03 20.10
N ASP A 684 3.04 16.46 18.91
CA ASP A 684 1.96 17.46 18.78
C ASP A 684 0.56 16.83 18.66
N GLY A 685 0.46 15.51 18.46
CA GLY A 685 -0.80 14.82 18.20
C GLY A 685 -1.27 14.97 16.75
N PRO A 686 -0.86 14.09 15.81
CA PRO A 686 -1.22 14.19 14.39
C PRO A 686 -2.73 14.13 14.15
N GLU A 687 -3.51 13.59 15.09
CA GLU A 687 -4.97 13.56 15.06
C GLU A 687 -5.61 14.97 15.09
N ASP A 688 -4.88 15.98 15.57
CA ASP A 688 -5.23 17.41 15.46
C ASP A 688 -4.12 18.15 14.67
N PRO A 689 -4.14 18.07 13.32
CA PRO A 689 -3.05 18.57 12.48
C PRO A 689 -2.73 20.06 12.65
N GLY A 690 -3.68 20.85 13.16
CA GLY A 690 -3.46 22.27 13.44
C GLY A 690 -2.39 22.52 14.52
N ARG A 691 -2.10 21.52 15.36
CA ARG A 691 -1.06 21.59 16.40
C ARG A 691 0.33 21.27 15.88
N VAL A 692 0.43 20.54 14.76
CA VAL A 692 1.69 20.04 14.24
C VAL A 692 2.53 21.21 13.73
N GLN A 693 3.72 21.38 14.31
CA GLN A 693 4.66 22.41 13.88
C GLN A 693 5.69 21.82 12.92
N LEU A 694 5.63 22.20 11.64
CA LEU A 694 6.48 21.63 10.58
C LEU A 694 7.96 21.92 10.82
N ASN A 695 8.29 23.13 11.32
CA ASN A 695 9.66 23.48 11.69
C ASN A 695 10.18 22.61 12.85
N LYS A 696 9.35 22.33 13.88
CA LYS A 696 9.69 21.42 14.98
C LYS A 696 9.87 19.99 14.47
N ALA A 697 9.05 19.56 13.52
CA ALA A 697 9.17 18.25 12.91
C ALA A 697 10.48 18.10 12.12
N LEU A 698 10.90 19.13 11.38
CA LEU A 698 12.22 19.19 10.75
C LEU A 698 13.37 19.22 11.77
N ILE A 699 13.22 19.93 12.88
CA ILE A 699 14.20 19.88 13.99
C ILE A 699 14.32 18.45 14.50
N GLY A 700 13.22 17.71 14.62
CA GLY A 700 13.23 16.28 14.92
C GLY A 700 14.10 15.47 13.97
N PHE A 701 14.05 15.72 12.66
CA PHE A 701 14.99 15.14 11.68
C PHE A 701 16.44 15.57 11.94
N LEU A 702 16.68 16.88 12.10
CA LEU A 702 18.01 17.45 12.22
C LEU A 702 18.75 16.97 13.48
N THR A 703 18.06 16.87 14.62
CA THR A 703 18.64 16.37 15.87
C THR A 703 18.86 14.86 15.88
N HIS A 704 18.23 14.14 14.96
CA HIS A 704 18.40 12.69 14.75
C HIS A 704 19.32 12.37 13.57
N SER A 705 19.98 13.39 13.01
CA SER A 705 21.05 13.27 12.03
C SER A 705 22.36 13.71 12.69
N GLY A 706 23.48 13.09 12.33
CA GLY A 706 24.78 13.38 12.94
C GLY A 706 25.90 12.52 12.35
N TYR A 707 27.08 12.56 12.97
CA TYR A 707 28.25 11.83 12.46
C TYR A 707 28.01 10.31 12.33
N THR A 708 27.16 9.73 13.18
CA THR A 708 26.81 8.30 13.11
C THR A 708 25.67 7.98 12.12
N HIS A 709 24.76 8.92 11.85
CA HIS A 709 23.62 8.73 10.95
C HIS A 709 23.53 9.92 9.98
N GLY A 710 23.97 9.68 8.74
CA GLY A 710 24.14 10.72 7.72
C GLY A 710 25.57 11.24 7.59
N GLY A 711 26.43 10.93 8.56
CA GLY A 711 27.84 11.33 8.55
C GLY A 711 28.80 10.34 7.92
N ASN A 712 28.47 9.08 7.66
CA ASN A 712 29.46 8.06 7.24
C ASN A 712 30.24 8.38 5.95
N GLY A 713 29.71 9.22 5.06
CA GLY A 713 30.46 9.74 3.91
C GLY A 713 31.73 10.53 4.31
N PHE A 714 31.73 11.13 5.51
CA PHE A 714 32.89 11.71 6.19
C PHE A 714 34.06 10.72 6.27
N GLU A 715 33.80 9.50 6.76
CA GLU A 715 34.83 8.47 6.93
C GLU A 715 35.36 8.00 5.58
N GLY A 716 34.50 7.96 4.56
CA GLY A 716 34.87 7.65 3.19
C GLY A 716 35.80 8.70 2.57
N ILE A 717 35.50 9.99 2.76
CA ILE A 717 36.39 11.08 2.31
C ILE A 717 37.74 10.98 3.00
N ALA A 718 37.76 10.91 4.33
CA ALA A 718 39.01 10.81 5.10
C ALA A 718 39.85 9.61 4.64
N PHE A 719 39.21 8.46 4.43
CA PHE A 719 39.85 7.26 3.92
C PHE A 719 40.49 7.48 2.54
N LEU A 720 39.73 8.02 1.59
CA LEU A 720 40.22 8.28 0.23
C LEU A 720 41.34 9.33 0.20
N LEU A 721 41.24 10.40 0.99
CA LEU A 721 42.31 11.39 1.12
C LEU A 721 43.61 10.75 1.60
N ASP A 722 43.55 9.84 2.58
CA ASP A 722 44.74 9.14 3.08
C ASP A 722 45.32 8.18 2.03
N GLN A 723 44.47 7.48 1.27
CA GLN A 723 44.95 6.59 0.20
C GLN A 723 45.61 7.37 -0.93
N PHE A 724 45.09 8.55 -1.28
CA PHE A 724 45.58 9.33 -2.43
C PHE A 724 46.59 10.42 -2.08
N ALA A 725 46.95 10.61 -0.80
CA ALA A 725 47.80 11.70 -0.30
C ALA A 725 49.14 11.87 -1.06
N HIS A 726 49.73 10.75 -1.52
CA HIS A 726 51.01 10.74 -2.23
C HIS A 726 50.91 10.14 -3.65
N SER A 727 49.69 10.04 -4.19
CA SER A 727 49.44 9.45 -5.51
C SER A 727 49.88 10.35 -6.66
N GLY A 728 49.89 11.68 -6.47
CA GLY A 728 50.10 12.65 -7.54
C GLY A 728 48.87 12.90 -8.42
N LEU A 729 47.70 12.32 -8.09
CA LEU A 729 46.44 12.45 -8.84
C LEU A 729 46.08 13.91 -9.13
N THR A 730 46.06 14.33 -10.38
CA THR A 730 45.67 15.69 -10.82
C THR A 730 44.16 15.80 -11.07
N ASP A 731 43.64 15.02 -12.02
CA ASP A 731 42.24 15.04 -12.41
C ASP A 731 41.57 13.70 -12.08
N PRO A 732 40.63 13.65 -11.10
CA PRO A 732 39.93 12.42 -10.74
C PRO A 732 38.94 11.94 -11.81
N GLY A 733 38.59 12.79 -12.79
CA GLY A 733 37.72 12.47 -13.92
C GLY A 733 38.45 11.92 -15.13
N ASN A 734 39.79 11.87 -15.13
CA ASN A 734 40.57 11.39 -16.27
C ASN A 734 40.84 9.87 -16.17
N PRO A 735 40.33 9.03 -17.09
CA PRO A 735 40.63 7.58 -17.09
C PRO A 735 42.10 7.27 -17.38
N ALA A 736 42.85 8.20 -18.00
CA ALA A 736 44.29 8.11 -18.21
C ALA A 736 45.10 8.80 -17.09
N HIS A 737 44.66 8.65 -15.84
CA HIS A 737 45.29 9.27 -14.66
C HIS A 737 46.70 8.74 -14.33
N GLY A 738 47.15 7.63 -14.94
CA GLY A 738 48.52 7.12 -14.83
C GLY A 738 48.88 6.46 -13.48
N LEU A 739 47.88 6.15 -12.64
CA LEU A 739 48.07 5.49 -11.34
C LEU A 739 47.84 3.99 -11.46
N ASP A 740 48.64 3.18 -10.75
CA ASP A 740 48.35 1.76 -10.55
C ASP A 740 47.41 1.59 -9.34
N LEU A 741 46.10 1.61 -9.60
CA LEU A 741 45.08 1.45 -8.56
C LEU A 741 45.17 0.09 -7.86
N LYS A 742 45.67 -0.95 -8.53
CA LYS A 742 45.83 -2.28 -7.95
C LYS A 742 46.97 -2.30 -6.94
N ALA A 743 48.11 -1.70 -7.27
CA ALA A 743 49.22 -1.54 -6.32
C ALA A 743 48.81 -0.68 -5.11
N LEU A 744 48.04 0.39 -5.34
CA LEU A 744 47.52 1.23 -4.27
C LEU A 744 46.58 0.45 -3.34
N ALA A 745 45.61 -0.29 -3.91
CA ALA A 745 44.70 -1.13 -3.15
C ALA A 745 45.43 -2.21 -2.36
N MET A 746 46.41 -2.89 -2.97
CA MET A 746 47.20 -3.93 -2.30
C MET A 746 47.98 -3.40 -1.10
N THR A 747 48.52 -2.18 -1.18
CA THR A 747 49.19 -1.52 -0.04
C THR A 747 48.26 -1.41 1.17
N TYR A 748 47.00 -1.00 0.96
CA TYR A 748 46.01 -0.96 2.03
C TYR A 748 45.61 -2.35 2.52
N VAL A 749 45.37 -3.29 1.59
CA VAL A 749 44.99 -4.68 1.90
C VAL A 749 46.02 -5.34 2.81
N GLU A 750 47.32 -5.18 2.54
CA GLU A 750 48.40 -5.71 3.37
C GLU A 750 48.41 -5.08 4.78
N SER A 751 48.22 -3.77 4.87
CA SER A 751 48.13 -3.06 6.15
C SER A 751 46.93 -3.55 6.98
N TYR A 752 45.76 -3.64 6.35
CA TYR A 752 44.53 -4.08 7.00
C TYR A 752 44.56 -5.57 7.38
N ALA A 753 45.21 -6.43 6.58
CA ALA A 753 45.44 -7.83 6.93
C ALA A 753 46.30 -7.98 8.19
N LYS A 754 47.39 -7.20 8.30
CA LYS A 754 48.24 -7.15 9.50
C LYS A 754 47.45 -6.67 10.71
N TYR A 755 46.65 -5.62 10.56
CA TYR A 755 45.76 -5.11 11.62
C TYR A 755 44.78 -6.18 12.12
N LYS A 756 44.07 -6.85 11.19
CA LYS A 756 43.08 -7.89 11.51
C LYS A 756 43.73 -9.09 12.21
N SER A 757 44.92 -9.51 11.78
CA SER A 757 45.71 -10.56 12.43
C SER A 757 46.11 -10.17 13.86
N SER A 758 46.60 -8.94 14.06
CA SER A 758 46.96 -8.40 15.38
C SER A 758 45.76 -8.33 16.35
N LYS A 759 44.60 -7.85 15.89
CA LYS A 759 43.37 -7.80 16.70
C LYS A 759 42.85 -9.19 17.08
N LYS A 760 42.93 -10.14 16.16
CA LYS A 760 42.57 -11.54 16.44
C LYS A 760 43.48 -12.18 17.49
N THR A 761 44.79 -11.89 17.43
CA THR A 761 45.77 -12.37 18.43
C THR A 761 45.56 -11.75 19.81
N SER A 762 45.06 -10.51 19.88
CA SER A 762 44.76 -9.81 21.15
C SER A 762 43.36 -10.10 21.72
N GLY A 763 42.61 -11.04 21.12
CA GLY A 763 41.30 -11.46 21.63
C GLY A 763 40.16 -10.45 21.45
N SER A 764 40.38 -9.36 20.70
CA SER A 764 39.36 -8.35 20.41
C SER A 764 38.52 -8.80 19.22
N LEU A 765 37.22 -9.03 19.44
CA LEU A 765 36.26 -9.35 18.38
C LEU A 765 35.80 -8.12 17.59
N ASP A 766 36.07 -6.92 18.09
CA ASP A 766 35.69 -5.67 17.44
C ASP A 766 36.78 -5.22 16.44
N ILE A 767 36.61 -5.64 15.19
CA ILE A 767 37.48 -5.27 14.07
C ILE A 767 36.90 -4.02 13.40
N GLN A 768 37.71 -2.97 13.32
CA GLN A 768 37.34 -1.74 12.62
C GLN A 768 36.90 -2.04 11.19
N LYS A 769 35.73 -1.52 10.79
CA LYS A 769 35.21 -1.67 9.42
C LYS A 769 35.96 -0.73 8.47
N ILE A 770 36.07 -1.14 7.21
CA ILE A 770 36.61 -0.29 6.15
C ILE A 770 35.49 0.68 5.73
N PRO A 771 35.70 2.01 5.78
CA PRO A 771 34.69 2.99 5.40
C PRO A 771 34.18 2.78 3.97
N GLY A 772 32.86 2.81 3.81
CA GLY A 772 32.21 2.70 2.50
C GLY A 772 32.13 1.27 1.91
N LEU A 773 32.58 0.24 2.64
CA LEU A 773 32.55 -1.15 2.20
C LEU A 773 31.60 -2.02 3.00
N ASN A 774 31.00 -2.98 2.30
CA ASN A 774 30.04 -3.97 2.81
C ASN A 774 28.70 -3.34 3.25
N HIS A 775 27.64 -4.15 3.34
CA HIS A 775 26.31 -3.69 3.70
C HIS A 775 25.57 -4.76 4.53
N PRO A 776 24.78 -4.39 5.55
CA PRO A 776 24.06 -5.35 6.37
C PRO A 776 23.00 -6.16 5.59
N VAL A 777 22.52 -5.61 4.47
CA VAL A 777 21.49 -6.21 3.59
C VAL A 777 22.09 -6.92 2.37
N PHE A 778 23.08 -6.30 1.71
CA PHE A 778 23.68 -6.84 0.48
C PHE A 778 24.91 -7.68 0.82
N LYS A 779 24.67 -8.84 1.42
CA LYS A 779 25.72 -9.74 1.90
C LYS A 779 25.44 -11.19 1.51
N ASP A 780 26.40 -12.06 1.83
CA ASP A 780 26.31 -13.52 1.70
C ASP A 780 26.22 -14.08 0.27
N LYS A 781 26.52 -13.28 -0.76
CA LYS A 781 26.81 -13.76 -2.13
C LYS A 781 28.33 -13.87 -2.37
N PRO A 782 28.78 -14.64 -3.38
CA PRO A 782 30.20 -14.66 -3.78
C PRO A 782 30.72 -13.27 -4.17
N VAL A 783 29.88 -12.52 -4.90
CA VAL A 783 30.09 -11.10 -5.22
C VAL A 783 28.83 -10.35 -4.76
N ASN A 784 29.02 -9.37 -3.88
CA ASN A 784 27.93 -8.56 -3.38
C ASN A 784 27.88 -7.22 -4.13
N HIS A 785 26.68 -6.78 -4.49
CA HIS A 785 26.45 -5.50 -5.17
C HIS A 785 25.39 -4.69 -4.42
N ASP A 786 25.64 -3.40 -4.25
CA ASP A 786 24.61 -2.42 -3.88
C ASP A 786 23.96 -1.93 -5.19
N PRO A 787 22.64 -2.08 -5.37
CA PRO A 787 21.96 -1.64 -6.59
C PRO A 787 22.18 -0.17 -6.92
N ARG A 788 22.39 0.68 -5.91
CA ARG A 788 22.63 2.12 -6.11
C ARG A 788 24.01 2.37 -6.71
N GLU A 789 25.02 1.65 -6.26
CA GLU A 789 26.38 1.75 -6.81
C GLU A 789 26.43 1.26 -8.26
N MET A 790 25.78 0.12 -8.54
CA MET A 790 25.68 -0.41 -9.90
C MET A 790 24.96 0.54 -10.85
N PHE A 791 23.92 1.23 -10.36
CA PHE A 791 23.23 2.26 -11.11
C PHE A 791 24.14 3.45 -11.45
N VAL A 792 24.89 3.97 -10.47
CA VAL A 792 25.85 5.05 -10.71
C VAL A 792 26.93 4.63 -11.71
N LEU A 793 27.45 3.41 -11.59
CA LEU A 793 28.45 2.85 -12.51
C LEU A 793 27.92 2.83 -13.95
N GLN A 794 26.71 2.32 -14.15
CA GLN A 794 26.09 2.24 -15.48
C GLN A 794 25.87 3.64 -16.07
N LEU A 795 25.32 4.57 -15.28
CA LEU A 795 25.00 5.91 -15.73
C LEU A 795 26.26 6.71 -16.09
N PHE A 796 27.36 6.52 -15.35
CA PHE A 796 28.65 7.11 -15.67
C PHE A 796 29.21 6.56 -17.00
N ALA A 797 29.13 5.25 -17.21
CA ALA A 797 29.56 4.63 -18.45
C ALA A 797 28.73 5.12 -19.67
N GLU A 798 27.42 5.26 -19.53
CA GLU A 798 26.54 5.79 -20.58
C GLU A 798 26.84 7.25 -20.95
N ARG A 799 27.41 8.02 -20.02
CA ARG A 799 27.76 9.44 -20.19
C ARG A 799 29.23 9.68 -20.52
N ASP A 800 30.03 8.61 -20.67
CA ASP A 800 31.49 8.69 -20.83
C ASP A 800 32.15 9.48 -19.68
N GLU A 801 31.63 9.33 -18.46
CA GLU A 801 32.18 9.94 -17.24
C GLU A 801 32.99 8.93 -16.43
N TYR A 802 34.13 9.37 -15.88
CA TYR A 802 34.99 8.54 -15.05
C TYR A 802 35.16 9.14 -13.64
N ASN A 803 35.45 8.28 -12.66
CA ASN A 803 35.78 8.68 -11.29
C ASN A 803 36.79 7.69 -10.68
N VAL A 804 38.04 8.14 -10.54
CA VAL A 804 39.15 7.32 -10.02
C VAL A 804 38.92 6.81 -8.60
N PHE A 805 38.19 7.56 -7.76
CA PHE A 805 37.93 7.15 -6.38
C PHE A 805 36.91 5.99 -6.33
N HIS A 806 35.91 6.02 -7.20
CA HIS A 806 34.95 4.93 -7.34
C HIS A 806 35.64 3.67 -7.90
N ASP A 807 36.50 3.84 -8.90
CA ASP A 807 37.27 2.74 -9.48
C ASP A 807 38.27 2.12 -8.48
N PHE A 808 38.88 2.95 -7.65
CA PHE A 808 39.71 2.50 -6.53
C PHE A 808 38.91 1.64 -5.54
N TYR A 809 37.71 2.04 -5.13
CA TYR A 809 36.86 1.23 -4.25
C TYR A 809 36.52 -0.13 -4.86
N ARG A 810 36.21 -0.18 -6.16
CA ARG A 810 35.95 -1.43 -6.89
C ARG A 810 37.19 -2.33 -6.96
N THR A 811 38.35 -1.72 -7.21
CA THR A 811 39.65 -2.42 -7.20
C THR A 811 39.97 -2.95 -5.80
N LEU A 812 39.66 -2.18 -4.75
CA LEU A 812 39.91 -2.53 -3.37
C LEU A 812 39.08 -3.74 -2.90
N VAL A 813 37.78 -3.79 -3.19
CA VAL A 813 36.94 -4.94 -2.80
C VAL A 813 37.38 -6.24 -3.47
N GLN A 814 37.83 -6.16 -4.72
CA GLN A 814 38.40 -7.31 -5.43
C GLN A 814 39.74 -7.73 -4.81
N SER A 815 40.63 -6.77 -4.55
CA SER A 815 41.96 -7.05 -3.96
C SER A 815 41.85 -7.66 -2.56
N LEU A 816 40.87 -7.23 -1.74
CA LEU A 816 40.59 -7.82 -0.42
C LEU A 816 40.21 -9.31 -0.51
N PHE A 817 39.44 -9.67 -1.54
CA PHE A 817 39.01 -11.04 -1.77
C PHE A 817 40.16 -11.90 -2.31
N ASP A 818 40.88 -11.40 -3.32
CA ASP A 818 42.01 -12.11 -3.94
C ASP A 818 43.12 -12.39 -2.92
N ALA A 819 43.34 -11.49 -1.95
CA ALA A 819 44.30 -11.65 -0.86
C ALA A 819 43.77 -12.50 0.32
N GLY A 820 42.53 -13.00 0.27
CA GLY A 820 41.91 -13.82 1.33
C GLY A 820 41.59 -13.05 2.62
N VAL A 821 41.56 -11.72 2.59
CA VAL A 821 41.26 -10.86 3.74
C VAL A 821 39.75 -10.79 4.01
N SER A 822 38.94 -10.85 2.95
CA SER A 822 37.49 -11.05 2.99
C SER A 822 37.09 -12.43 2.45
N ARG A 823 35.96 -12.97 2.91
CA ARG A 823 35.43 -14.28 2.46
C ARG A 823 34.80 -14.21 1.06
N ASN A 824 34.33 -13.03 0.69
CA ASN A 824 33.59 -12.72 -0.52
C ASN A 824 33.95 -11.30 -0.97
N VAL A 825 33.66 -10.96 -2.22
CA VAL A 825 33.82 -9.59 -2.71
C VAL A 825 32.76 -8.73 -2.04
N TYR A 826 33.19 -7.79 -1.20
CA TYR A 826 32.28 -6.88 -0.52
C TYR A 826 31.63 -5.93 -1.53
N CYS A 827 30.40 -5.49 -1.25
CA CYS A 827 29.80 -4.43 -2.04
C CYS A 827 30.45 -3.08 -1.69
N VAL A 828 30.59 -2.22 -2.69
CA VAL A 828 30.79 -0.78 -2.48
C VAL A 828 29.42 -0.20 -2.13
N ASN A 829 29.28 0.39 -0.95
CA ASN A 829 27.98 0.89 -0.48
C ASN A 829 27.74 2.35 -0.92
N VAL A 830 26.54 2.86 -0.65
CA VAL A 830 26.19 4.25 -1.01
C VAL A 830 27.11 5.30 -0.37
N ASP A 831 27.65 5.08 0.83
CA ASP A 831 28.55 6.04 1.49
C ASP A 831 29.87 6.20 0.74
N ALA A 832 30.42 5.10 0.18
CA ALA A 832 31.58 5.16 -0.71
C ALA A 832 31.27 5.92 -2.01
N VAL A 833 30.08 5.72 -2.57
CA VAL A 833 29.62 6.46 -3.77
C VAL A 833 29.53 7.95 -3.47
N ILE A 834 28.99 8.34 -2.30
CA ILE A 834 28.93 9.73 -1.85
C ILE A 834 30.33 10.34 -1.78
N ALA A 835 31.25 9.66 -1.09
CA ALA A 835 32.62 10.15 -0.92
C ALA A 835 33.35 10.29 -2.26
N ALA A 836 33.20 9.30 -3.15
CA ALA A 836 33.82 9.33 -4.48
C ALA A 836 33.29 10.48 -5.34
N LEU A 837 31.97 10.69 -5.38
CA LEU A 837 31.35 11.76 -6.18
C LEU A 837 31.71 13.15 -5.62
N LEU A 838 31.71 13.32 -4.30
CA LEU A 838 32.13 14.58 -3.67
C LEU A 838 33.59 14.90 -3.97
N LEU A 839 34.49 13.93 -3.82
CA LEU A 839 35.90 14.14 -4.11
C LEU A 839 36.12 14.41 -5.60
N LYS A 840 35.38 13.80 -6.52
CA LYS A 840 35.45 14.16 -7.95
C LYS A 840 35.23 15.66 -8.17
N MET A 841 34.23 16.25 -7.50
CA MET A 841 33.90 17.68 -7.63
C MET A 841 34.88 18.60 -6.87
N LEU A 842 35.39 18.15 -5.72
CA LEU A 842 36.13 19.00 -4.78
C LEU A 842 37.64 18.76 -4.75
N TRP A 843 38.16 17.77 -5.49
CA TRP A 843 39.57 17.39 -5.46
C TRP A 843 40.49 18.54 -5.89
N GLN A 844 40.19 19.19 -7.02
CA GLN A 844 41.02 20.28 -7.52
C GLN A 844 40.99 21.50 -6.59
N PRO A 845 39.81 22.00 -6.15
CA PRO A 845 39.73 23.03 -5.12
C PRO A 845 40.49 22.69 -3.82
N TYR A 846 40.44 21.44 -3.37
CA TYR A 846 41.21 20.97 -2.22
C TYR A 846 42.73 21.03 -2.47
N ARG A 847 43.18 20.54 -3.63
CA ARG A 847 44.59 20.59 -4.03
C ARG A 847 45.12 22.01 -4.16
N ASP A 848 44.28 22.94 -4.58
CA ASP A 848 44.61 24.36 -4.72
C ASP A 848 44.59 25.12 -3.37
N GLY A 849 44.27 24.43 -2.28
CA GLY A 849 44.24 25.00 -0.93
C GLY A 849 42.99 25.82 -0.62
N MET A 850 41.96 25.78 -1.49
CA MET A 850 40.68 26.45 -1.23
C MET A 850 39.90 25.76 -0.10
N TYR A 851 40.12 24.46 0.10
CA TYR A 851 39.46 23.67 1.13
C TYR A 851 40.45 23.03 2.09
N SER A 852 40.14 23.08 3.38
CA SER A 852 40.80 22.22 4.36
C SER A 852 40.21 20.81 4.34
N ARG A 853 40.95 19.83 4.88
CA ARG A 853 40.45 18.45 5.08
C ARG A 853 39.11 18.43 5.83
N ASN A 854 39.01 19.20 6.93
CA ASN A 854 37.79 19.31 7.74
C ASN A 854 36.62 19.95 6.95
N ALA A 855 36.91 20.85 6.01
CA ALA A 855 35.86 21.46 5.19
C ALA A 855 35.24 20.46 4.20
N LEU A 856 36.04 19.57 3.59
CA LEU A 856 35.53 18.49 2.74
C LEU A 856 34.65 17.51 3.52
N GLU A 857 35.12 17.15 4.71
CA GLU A 857 34.42 16.32 5.69
C GLU A 857 33.06 16.93 6.09
N THR A 858 33.02 18.23 6.36
CA THR A 858 31.79 18.98 6.66
C THR A 858 30.84 19.05 5.46
N ALA A 859 31.38 19.18 4.24
CA ALA A 859 30.60 19.20 3.01
C ALA A 859 29.88 17.85 2.78
N ALA A 860 30.53 16.72 3.09
CA ALA A 860 29.91 15.39 3.00
C ALA A 860 28.71 15.20 3.94
N PHE A 861 28.79 15.77 5.13
CA PHE A 861 27.64 15.73 6.04
C PHE A 861 26.54 16.71 5.60
N THR A 862 26.91 17.89 5.11
CA THR A 862 25.92 18.91 4.72
C THR A 862 25.15 18.51 3.45
N ILE A 863 25.80 17.85 2.47
CA ILE A 863 25.09 17.32 1.28
C ILE A 863 24.03 16.29 1.66
N PHE A 864 24.20 15.53 2.75
CA PHE A 864 23.18 14.60 3.21
C PHE A 864 21.92 15.31 3.70
N LEU A 865 22.08 16.49 4.33
CA LEU A 865 20.97 17.21 4.96
C LEU A 865 19.97 17.76 3.94
N TYR A 866 20.44 18.29 2.81
CA TYR A 866 19.58 18.89 1.77
C TYR A 866 18.51 17.93 1.21
N PRO A 867 18.86 16.79 0.61
CA PRO A 867 17.89 15.84 0.09
C PRO A 867 17.14 15.13 1.22
N ARG A 868 17.80 14.83 2.35
CA ARG A 868 17.13 14.14 3.45
C ARG A 868 16.05 15.01 4.10
N MET A 869 16.22 16.32 4.12
CA MET A 869 15.17 17.28 4.51
C MET A 869 13.91 17.11 3.65
N LEU A 870 14.05 17.00 2.32
CA LEU A 870 12.92 16.79 1.41
C LEU A 870 12.22 15.47 1.69
N GLY A 871 12.96 14.36 1.80
CA GLY A 871 12.37 13.06 2.12
C GLY A 871 11.71 13.02 3.49
N CYS A 872 12.30 13.69 4.50
CA CYS A 872 11.67 13.80 5.83
C CYS A 872 10.44 14.69 5.80
N ALA A 873 10.38 15.74 4.97
CA ALA A 873 9.16 16.53 4.79
C ALA A 873 8.01 15.68 4.25
N ALA A 874 8.28 14.77 3.31
CA ALA A 874 7.28 13.81 2.85
C ALA A 874 6.80 12.87 3.97
N GLU A 875 7.71 12.38 4.82
CA GLU A 875 7.34 11.56 5.99
C GLU A 875 6.55 12.34 7.06
N ILE A 876 6.84 13.63 7.22
CA ILE A 876 6.13 14.54 8.13
C ILE A 876 4.71 14.78 7.61
N ASP A 877 4.56 15.10 6.33
CA ASP A 877 3.26 15.31 5.70
C ASP A 877 2.40 14.04 5.75
N ASP A 878 2.98 12.89 5.43
CA ASP A 878 2.32 11.59 5.48
C ASP A 878 1.86 11.25 6.91
N HIS A 879 2.70 11.52 7.93
CA HIS A 879 2.33 11.29 9.32
C HIS A 879 1.32 12.32 9.85
N ALA A 880 1.36 13.58 9.41
CA ALA A 880 0.33 14.55 9.78
C ALA A 880 -1.06 14.15 9.24
N ASN A 881 -1.09 13.61 8.02
CA ASN A 881 -2.32 13.18 7.36
C ASN A 881 -2.84 11.80 7.83
N ARG A 882 -1.94 10.83 7.99
CA ARG A 882 -2.28 9.41 8.24
C ARG A 882 -1.91 8.94 9.63
N GLY A 883 -1.15 9.70 10.38
CA GLY A 883 -0.62 9.29 11.67
C GLY A 883 -1.69 9.17 12.74
N ARG A 884 -1.49 8.20 13.62
CA ARG A 884 -1.94 8.24 15.02
C ARG A 884 -0.73 8.52 15.91
N ASN A 885 -0.98 8.89 17.17
CA ASN A 885 0.08 9.02 18.17
C ASN A 885 1.00 7.80 18.17
N MET A 886 2.28 8.04 17.87
CA MET A 886 3.32 7.02 17.85
C MET A 886 4.02 6.98 19.22
N ASP A 887 4.02 5.83 19.89
CA ASP A 887 4.87 5.63 21.05
C ASP A 887 6.30 5.32 20.59
N THR A 888 7.17 6.32 20.68
CA THR A 888 8.59 6.23 20.34
C THR A 888 9.43 5.63 21.47
N ARG A 889 8.85 5.35 22.64
CA ARG A 889 9.60 4.74 23.75
C ARG A 889 9.95 3.29 23.42
N THR A 890 11.15 2.87 23.81
CA THR A 890 11.51 1.45 23.82
C THR A 890 10.62 0.73 24.84
N PRO A 891 9.94 -0.36 24.48
CA PRO A 891 9.16 -1.14 25.43
C PRO A 891 10.01 -1.54 26.62
N ALA A 892 9.46 -1.47 27.84
CA ALA A 892 10.20 -1.84 29.05
C ALA A 892 10.74 -3.29 28.98
N SER A 893 10.06 -4.18 28.25
CA SER A 893 10.51 -5.54 27.97
C SER A 893 11.79 -5.65 27.14
N GLU A 894 12.14 -4.62 26.37
CA GLU A 894 13.36 -4.53 25.58
C GLU A 894 14.48 -3.77 26.30
N CYS A 895 14.16 -3.10 27.42
CA CYS A 895 15.15 -2.47 28.29
C CYS A 895 15.72 -3.49 29.28
N ARG A 896 17.04 -3.51 29.45
CA ARG A 896 17.70 -4.23 30.54
C ARG A 896 18.34 -3.25 31.50
N PHE A 897 18.14 -3.46 32.79
CA PHE A 897 18.91 -2.74 33.80
C PHE A 897 20.33 -3.33 33.81
N VAL A 898 21.33 -2.49 33.52
CA VAL A 898 22.73 -2.86 33.68
C VAL A 898 23.14 -2.35 35.05
N ALA A 899 23.23 -3.29 36.01
CA ALA A 899 23.66 -3.02 37.37
C ALA A 899 25.16 -2.83 37.48
#